data_AF-A0A1V5X910-F1
#
_entry.id   AF-A0A1V5X910-F1
#
_cell.length_a   1.000
_cell.length_b   1.000
_cell.length_c   1.000
_cell.angle_alpha   90.00
_cell.angle_beta   90.00
_cell.angle_gamma   90.00
#
_symmetry.space_group_name_H-M   'P 1'
#
loop_
_entity.id
_entity.type
_entity.pdbx_description
1 polymer ?
#
loop_
_entity_poly.entity_id
_entity_poly.type
_entity_poly.pdbx_seq_one_letter_code
_entity_poly.pdbx_strand_id
1 'polypeptide(L)'
;MFKTKTTLKTISTFMALLVFLTVFTFNVPITANADGEKIEWRPMIGRKEEDMGADKANLPDLFPKGRYGGEGYQWMHGGAFHEDGTVLMGQDMGFARISTDFGKTWFTPENNGLYMQEGNACAIDPADSNVMFISLSGSTQYQLVPAFKNMEGIYRTENKGKSWTMVAKVGHYAMDRYYKDTFACFPISGGTVQDRIWRLVITSTNNIADKGLYSSAPGGLKWEKLCTFDNATYGDKIFTLKQHPTDINTLFMSTSTGLFKTTDGGKTWNKIRSDMFSGKVNTVWVDPDNALHLLLSFTHNDAAKRGVYESNDGGQTWTNIMNAINPAQMGVGAKNAEGKRIIYVHNSVAQTKAKIRNFSGQWMDHEIQPDNPEPWTQTNITGRQQAFFLPHPTIPDLALAVGNAYFWRSESTEGRVWKSSSTGFIAPRFFDMGFNESNWKVFGVALQDAGNYFTENGGEWFYQNDPDYLIQRMKKVHTSWSGGVTVHSMVCLPDPWPANAPPPVDPDAPGRYIVGIGPSQSSNNQFILTLDKGKTEWKEWIEQKIDVGGGVVNRSKIFYHMQNPNIVYAGPNISMDGGKTWTINPKKKSVIGMSRINSDIVYSYTSPSKHKYVLERSTDRGQTWKEIYRISITTENAGKPEPHFYFSPTSDKHIFTVDENKDVMIIKEGDDGVWTGTKLSIKPYATVFPPAWGIKKFIADYHDPHLVYALMASGGAPMIYRGRLNKDFTACAWEDITINAPRIYMSSLIFLSPVTGDLILGSGNGNFVFPAPDDWQHTNPEMREYKRALWKNMALPIFNGWDGYAKDDKINITIDGKPQTFDPPAMIRNDRTMVPMRAIFEIMGATVDWDEATSTVTATKGNTTIALTIGSTEAKLNGQPLMLDVAPFTHNDRTMVPLRFISESLGAAVQWSGITNTVILASNKPDEKIPSAK
;
A
#
# COMPACT_ATOMS: atom_id res chain seq x y z
N MET A 1 25.96 -58.93 -20.42
CA MET A 1 24.77 -58.26 -19.83
C MET A 1 24.88 -58.08 -18.29
N PHE A 2 26.07 -57.75 -17.73
CA PHE A 2 26.27 -57.66 -16.27
C PHE A 2 27.19 -56.51 -15.78
N LYS A 3 27.40 -55.45 -16.58
CA LYS A 3 28.27 -54.32 -16.20
C LYS A 3 27.62 -52.92 -16.16
N THR A 4 26.30 -52.82 -16.29
CA THR A 4 25.59 -51.53 -16.32
C THR A 4 24.75 -51.21 -15.08
N LYS A 5 24.49 -52.17 -14.18
CA LYS A 5 23.69 -51.91 -12.96
C LYS A 5 24.49 -51.40 -11.76
N THR A 6 25.80 -51.67 -11.70
CA THR A 6 26.64 -51.26 -10.56
C THR A 6 27.05 -49.78 -10.66
N THR A 7 27.36 -49.30 -11.87
CA THR A 7 27.80 -47.92 -12.11
C THR A 7 26.68 -46.89 -11.87
N LEU A 8 25.41 -47.23 -12.14
CA LEU A 8 24.29 -46.34 -11.84
C LEU A 8 24.02 -46.22 -10.34
N LYS A 9 24.15 -47.31 -9.56
CA LYS A 9 23.97 -47.24 -8.10
C LYS A 9 25.04 -46.37 -7.44
N THR A 10 26.30 -46.44 -7.87
CA THR A 10 27.37 -45.61 -7.30
C THR A 10 27.19 -44.13 -7.59
N ILE A 11 26.68 -43.76 -8.78
CA ILE A 11 26.40 -42.35 -9.13
C ILE A 11 25.18 -41.81 -8.36
N SER A 12 24.14 -42.63 -8.16
CA SER A 12 22.96 -42.24 -7.37
C SER A 12 23.30 -42.05 -5.88
N THR A 13 24.17 -42.90 -5.32
CA THR A 13 24.60 -42.76 -3.92
C THR A 13 25.57 -41.59 -3.72
N PHE A 14 26.42 -41.26 -4.70
CA PHE A 14 27.31 -40.08 -4.62
C PHE A 14 26.54 -38.76 -4.76
N MET A 15 25.50 -38.69 -5.61
CA MET A 15 24.61 -37.52 -5.66
C MET A 15 23.76 -37.38 -4.39
N ALA A 16 23.27 -38.49 -3.82
CA ALA A 16 22.53 -38.45 -2.57
C ALA A 16 23.41 -37.99 -1.38
N LEU A 17 24.69 -38.40 -1.33
CA LEU A 17 25.63 -37.93 -0.31
C LEU A 17 26.04 -36.45 -0.50
N LEU A 18 26.16 -35.96 -1.75
CA LEU A 18 26.46 -34.55 -2.02
C LEU A 18 25.28 -33.64 -1.66
N VAL A 19 24.04 -34.13 -1.83
CA VAL A 19 22.81 -33.45 -1.39
C VAL A 19 22.65 -33.52 0.14
N PHE A 20 23.12 -34.59 0.80
CA PHE A 20 23.10 -34.66 2.27
C PHE A 20 24.23 -33.82 2.93
N LEU A 21 25.41 -33.69 2.32
CA LEU A 21 26.52 -32.88 2.85
C LEU A 21 26.41 -31.38 2.56
N THR A 22 25.61 -30.94 1.59
CA THR A 22 25.35 -29.49 1.36
C THR A 22 24.27 -28.91 2.27
N VAL A 23 23.55 -29.76 3.03
CA VAL A 23 22.47 -29.34 3.94
C VAL A 23 22.97 -29.07 5.37
N PHE A 24 24.21 -29.40 5.73
CA PHE A 24 24.67 -29.38 7.14
C PHE A 24 25.86 -28.46 7.50
N THR A 25 26.29 -27.52 6.65
CA THR A 25 27.36 -26.54 7.03
C THR A 25 26.94 -25.08 7.08
N PHE A 26 25.64 -24.78 7.16
CA PHE A 26 25.15 -23.45 7.55
C PHE A 26 24.11 -23.56 8.67
N ASN A 27 24.50 -24.16 9.80
CA ASN A 27 23.83 -23.90 11.08
C ASN A 27 24.29 -22.54 11.61
N VAL A 28 23.86 -21.46 10.96
CA VAL A 28 23.44 -20.30 11.73
C VAL A 28 22.07 -20.70 12.28
N PRO A 29 21.77 -20.56 13.57
CA PRO A 29 20.43 -20.82 14.07
C PRO A 29 19.49 -19.87 13.33
N ILE A 30 18.79 -20.37 12.33
CA ILE A 30 17.63 -19.70 11.74
C ILE A 30 16.53 -19.92 12.77
N THR A 31 16.54 -19.12 13.84
CA THR A 31 15.28 -18.72 14.46
C THR A 31 14.55 -17.94 13.38
N ALA A 32 13.77 -18.64 12.55
CA ALA A 32 12.64 -18.01 11.92
C ALA A 32 11.83 -17.43 13.09
N ASN A 33 11.81 -16.10 13.23
CA ASN A 33 10.94 -15.42 14.17
C ASN A 33 9.51 -15.72 13.75
N ALA A 34 8.99 -16.85 14.21
CA ALA A 34 7.61 -17.27 14.02
C ALA A 34 6.64 -16.40 14.84
N ASP A 35 7.15 -15.53 15.72
CA ASP A 35 6.38 -14.56 16.48
C ASP A 35 7.05 -13.18 16.42
N GLY A 36 7.28 -12.66 15.20
CA GLY A 36 7.72 -11.27 15.03
C GLY A 36 6.77 -10.35 15.80
N GLU A 37 7.29 -9.65 16.81
CA GLU A 37 6.52 -8.75 17.66
C GLU A 37 5.65 -7.84 16.79
N LYS A 38 4.37 -7.69 17.14
CA LYS A 38 3.48 -6.81 16.40
C LYS A 38 3.95 -5.37 16.58
N ILE A 39 4.68 -4.85 15.60
CA ILE A 39 5.04 -3.43 15.54
C ILE A 39 3.80 -2.65 15.12
N GLU A 40 3.21 -1.93 16.08
CA GLU A 40 2.10 -0.99 15.84
C GLU A 40 2.61 0.20 15.03
N TRP A 41 2.25 0.27 13.76
CA TRP A 41 2.43 1.44 12.91
C TRP A 41 1.25 2.40 13.08
N ARG A 42 1.48 3.69 12.78
CA ARG A 42 0.43 4.72 12.84
C ARG A 42 0.38 5.56 11.57
N PRO A 43 -0.81 5.85 11.02
CA PRO A 43 -0.93 6.75 9.88
C PRO A 43 -0.48 8.16 10.26
N MET A 44 0.33 8.78 9.40
CA MET A 44 0.86 10.12 9.66
C MET A 44 -0.17 11.24 9.41
N ILE A 45 -1.14 11.00 8.53
CA ILE A 45 -2.18 11.97 8.13
C ILE A 45 -3.55 11.37 8.47
N GLY A 46 -4.43 12.13 9.11
CA GLY A 46 -5.78 11.70 9.44
C GLY A 46 -6.69 12.76 10.05
N ARG A 47 -7.91 12.39 10.45
CA ARG A 47 -8.95 13.25 11.03
C ARG A 47 -9.10 13.02 12.53
N LYS A 48 -9.63 13.99 13.29
CA LYS A 48 -10.07 13.76 14.68
C LYS A 48 -11.38 13.01 14.73
N GLU A 49 -11.69 12.51 15.93
CA GLU A 49 -12.97 11.90 16.25
C GLU A 49 -14.18 12.83 15.99
N GLU A 50 -14.07 14.10 16.35
CA GLU A 50 -15.12 15.11 16.18
C GLU A 50 -15.41 15.46 14.71
N ASP A 51 -14.44 15.21 13.83
CA ASP A 51 -14.49 15.53 12.39
C ASP A 51 -15.10 14.40 11.54
N MET A 52 -15.44 13.27 12.16
CA MET A 52 -16.08 12.14 11.49
C MET A 52 -17.62 12.21 11.55
N GLY A 53 -18.18 13.27 12.12
CA GLY A 53 -19.62 13.56 12.07
C GLY A 53 -20.52 12.39 12.49
N ALA A 54 -21.59 12.15 11.71
CA ALA A 54 -22.59 11.10 11.95
C ALA A 54 -22.06 9.66 11.80
N ASP A 55 -20.84 9.47 11.30
CA ASP A 55 -20.25 8.14 11.12
C ASP A 55 -19.93 7.48 12.47
N LYS A 56 -19.70 8.28 13.52
CA LYS A 56 -19.47 7.83 14.89
C LYS A 56 -20.61 6.98 15.47
N ALA A 57 -21.85 7.39 15.22
CA ALA A 57 -23.02 6.69 15.76
C ALA A 57 -23.30 5.35 15.08
N ASN A 58 -22.81 5.17 13.84
CA ASN A 58 -23.10 4.01 13.01
C ASN A 58 -22.01 2.93 13.05
N LEU A 59 -20.80 3.24 13.53
CA LEU A 59 -19.66 2.30 13.58
C LEU A 59 -18.91 2.38 14.94
N PRO A 60 -19.61 2.32 16.09
CA PRO A 60 -19.05 2.64 17.42
C PRO A 60 -17.76 1.89 17.77
N ASP A 61 -17.60 0.66 17.27
CA ASP A 61 -16.44 -0.20 17.52
C ASP A 61 -15.15 0.29 16.85
N LEU A 62 -15.26 1.17 15.84
CA LEU A 62 -14.12 1.79 15.18
C LEU A 62 -13.57 3.00 15.92
N PHE A 63 -14.27 3.52 16.94
CA PHE A 63 -14.04 4.87 17.47
C PHE A 63 -13.49 5.06 18.90
N PRO A 64 -13.06 4.05 19.68
CA PRO A 64 -12.81 4.23 21.11
C PRO A 64 -11.55 5.05 21.51
N LYS A 65 -10.73 5.57 20.57
CA LYS A 65 -9.39 6.07 20.94
C LYS A 65 -8.90 7.41 20.34
N GLY A 66 -9.73 8.18 19.63
CA GLY A 66 -9.41 9.57 19.24
C GLY A 66 -8.24 9.78 18.25
N ARG A 67 -8.57 10.17 17.01
CA ARG A 67 -7.72 10.40 15.80
C ARG A 67 -7.53 9.16 14.91
N TYR A 68 -7.88 9.29 13.63
CA TYR A 68 -7.99 8.19 12.64
C TYR A 68 -7.45 8.62 11.27
N GLY A 69 -6.74 7.76 10.54
CA GLY A 69 -6.09 8.10 9.26
C GLY A 69 -7.03 8.62 8.14
N GLY A 70 -6.51 9.37 7.16
CA GLY A 70 -7.20 9.65 5.88
C GLY A 70 -7.29 11.12 5.43
N GLU A 71 -6.67 11.41 4.28
CA GLU A 71 -7.00 12.41 3.26
C GLU A 71 -6.33 11.97 1.93
N GLY A 72 -7.09 11.87 0.83
CA GLY A 72 -6.65 11.18 -0.40
C GLY A 72 -6.52 12.10 -1.61
N TYR A 73 -5.32 12.24 -2.17
CA TYR A 73 -5.07 12.98 -3.43
C TYR A 73 -4.42 12.05 -4.45
N GLN A 74 -5.19 11.16 -5.09
CA GLN A 74 -4.70 10.22 -6.12
C GLN A 74 -5.79 9.82 -7.12
N TRP A 75 -5.40 9.33 -8.30
CA TRP A 75 -6.33 8.99 -9.37
C TRP A 75 -6.88 7.57 -9.19
N MET A 76 -8.20 7.44 -9.38
CA MET A 76 -8.89 6.15 -9.36
C MET A 76 -9.21 5.72 -10.78
N HIS A 77 -8.90 4.47 -11.11
CA HIS A 77 -9.10 3.93 -12.46
C HIS A 77 -10.25 2.92 -12.52
N GLY A 78 -10.54 2.20 -11.44
CA GLY A 78 -11.61 1.20 -11.42
C GLY A 78 -12.41 1.25 -10.12
N GLY A 79 -13.67 0.81 -10.18
CA GLY A 79 -14.56 0.80 -9.03
C GLY A 79 -15.67 -0.23 -9.21
N ALA A 80 -15.98 -0.97 -8.15
CA ALA A 80 -17.08 -1.93 -8.12
C ALA A 80 -17.76 -1.89 -6.75
N PHE A 81 -19.07 -2.09 -6.75
CA PHE A 81 -19.91 -1.90 -5.57
C PHE A 81 -20.92 -3.06 -5.44
N HIS A 82 -20.91 -3.71 -4.29
CA HIS A 82 -21.81 -4.78 -3.90
C HIS A 82 -22.99 -4.28 -3.05
N GLU A 83 -24.09 -5.04 -2.99
CA GLU A 83 -25.32 -4.66 -2.29
C GLU A 83 -25.23 -4.59 -0.76
N ASP A 84 -24.20 -5.20 -0.17
CA ASP A 84 -23.95 -5.19 1.28
C ASP A 84 -23.21 -3.93 1.77
N GLY A 85 -22.94 -2.96 0.89
CA GLY A 85 -22.12 -1.79 1.22
C GLY A 85 -20.64 -1.95 0.89
N THR A 86 -20.18 -3.13 0.45
CA THR A 86 -18.77 -3.35 0.11
C THR A 86 -18.38 -2.71 -1.21
N VAL A 87 -17.30 -1.94 -1.21
CA VAL A 87 -16.76 -1.26 -2.39
C VAL A 87 -15.30 -1.63 -2.57
N LEU A 88 -14.91 -1.96 -3.80
CA LEU A 88 -13.54 -2.17 -4.23
C LEU A 88 -13.18 -1.08 -5.23
N MET A 89 -12.07 -0.39 -5.01
CA MET A 89 -11.55 0.58 -5.96
C MET A 89 -10.10 0.31 -6.33
N GLY A 90 -9.79 0.50 -7.60
CA GLY A 90 -8.44 0.39 -8.16
C GLY A 90 -7.81 1.76 -8.34
N GLN A 91 -6.59 1.93 -7.82
CA GLN A 91 -5.85 3.19 -7.85
C GLN A 91 -4.73 3.14 -8.91
N ASP A 92 -4.42 4.28 -9.53
CA ASP A 92 -3.34 4.43 -10.51
C ASP A 92 -1.96 4.04 -9.96
N MET A 93 -1.75 4.31 -8.67
CA MET A 93 -0.50 4.10 -7.96
C MET A 93 -0.66 3.20 -6.73
N GLY A 94 -1.82 2.52 -6.54
CA GLY A 94 -2.20 2.02 -5.22
C GLY A 94 -2.90 0.70 -5.01
N PHE A 95 -2.86 -0.19 -5.99
CA PHE A 95 -3.54 -1.47 -5.97
C PHE A 95 -5.04 -1.29 -5.73
N ALA A 96 -5.52 -1.83 -4.61
CA ALA A 96 -6.91 -1.92 -4.20
C ALA A 96 -7.14 -1.10 -2.93
N ARG A 97 -8.29 -0.42 -2.87
CA ARG A 97 -8.88 0.20 -1.68
C ARG A 97 -10.23 -0.44 -1.45
N ILE A 98 -10.53 -0.76 -0.21
CA ILE A 98 -11.78 -1.42 0.16
C ILE A 98 -12.50 -0.59 1.20
N SER A 99 -13.81 -0.51 1.05
CA SER A 99 -14.75 -0.05 2.07
C SER A 99 -15.78 -1.14 2.28
N THR A 100 -16.24 -1.33 3.51
CA THR A 100 -17.31 -2.29 3.87
C THR A 100 -18.54 -1.59 4.44
N ASP A 101 -18.58 -0.26 4.35
CA ASP A 101 -19.58 0.58 5.01
C ASP A 101 -20.07 1.69 4.07
N PHE A 102 -20.14 1.39 2.77
CA PHE A 102 -20.59 2.31 1.72
C PHE A 102 -19.72 3.58 1.61
N GLY A 103 -18.41 3.40 1.66
CA GLY A 103 -17.44 4.48 1.50
C GLY A 103 -17.37 5.45 2.67
N LYS A 104 -17.93 5.11 3.85
CA LYS A 104 -17.73 5.93 5.05
C LYS A 104 -16.29 5.82 5.52
N THR A 105 -15.74 4.62 5.53
CA THR A 105 -14.34 4.34 5.81
C THR A 105 -13.70 3.48 4.73
N TRP A 106 -12.43 3.77 4.46
CA TRP A 106 -11.59 3.07 3.49
C TRP A 106 -10.37 2.49 4.17
N PHE A 107 -9.96 1.30 3.73
CA PHE A 107 -8.70 0.71 4.14
C PHE A 107 -7.93 0.19 2.95
N THR A 108 -6.61 0.10 3.12
CA THR A 108 -5.77 -0.68 2.21
C THR A 108 -5.73 -2.11 2.72
N PRO A 109 -6.14 -3.12 1.92
CA PRO A 109 -6.08 -4.53 2.32
C PRO A 109 -4.64 -5.08 2.23
N GLU A 110 -4.40 -6.28 2.79
CA GLU A 110 -3.04 -6.85 2.95
C GLU A 110 -2.35 -7.00 1.60
N ASN A 111 -3.16 -7.21 0.56
CA ASN A 111 -2.71 -7.34 -0.82
C ASN A 111 -1.69 -8.48 -1.00
N ASN A 112 -1.75 -9.51 -0.15
CA ASN A 112 -0.89 -10.68 -0.28
C ASN A 112 -1.13 -11.34 -1.64
N GLY A 113 -0.09 -11.50 -2.45
CA GLY A 113 -0.21 -12.06 -3.80
C GLY A 113 -0.59 -11.06 -4.90
N LEU A 114 -0.70 -9.75 -4.60
CA LEU A 114 -0.69 -8.72 -5.64
C LEU A 114 0.74 -8.27 -5.92
N TYR A 115 1.10 -8.22 -7.20
CA TYR A 115 2.47 -7.93 -7.63
C TYR A 115 2.61 -6.65 -8.47
N MET A 116 1.49 -6.02 -8.85
CA MET A 116 1.42 -4.90 -9.79
C MET A 116 0.59 -3.74 -9.24
N GLN A 117 1.03 -2.49 -9.42
CA GLN A 117 0.48 -1.33 -8.66
C GLN A 117 -0.84 -0.81 -9.17
N GLU A 118 -1.20 -1.10 -10.42
CA GLU A 118 -2.17 -0.26 -11.12
C GLU A 118 -3.51 -0.95 -11.22
N GLY A 119 -4.42 -0.61 -10.31
CA GLY A 119 -5.79 -1.11 -10.28
C GLY A 119 -6.63 -0.54 -11.41
N ASN A 120 -6.64 -1.15 -12.59
CA ASN A 120 -7.28 -0.57 -13.77
C ASN A 120 -8.80 -0.72 -13.78
N ALA A 121 -9.31 -1.92 -13.54
CA ALA A 121 -10.73 -2.22 -13.51
C ALA A 121 -10.99 -3.16 -12.33
N CYS A 122 -12.16 -3.03 -11.71
CA CYS A 122 -12.55 -3.80 -10.54
C CYS A 122 -13.91 -4.47 -10.79
N ALA A 123 -14.14 -5.59 -10.12
CA ALA A 123 -15.43 -6.26 -10.09
C ALA A 123 -15.63 -6.93 -8.72
N ILE A 124 -16.88 -7.00 -8.24
CA ILE A 124 -17.27 -7.78 -7.06
C ILE A 124 -18.37 -8.72 -7.52
N ASP A 125 -18.33 -9.98 -7.07
CA ASP A 125 -19.38 -10.93 -7.39
C ASP A 125 -20.71 -10.53 -6.75
N PRO A 126 -21.81 -10.41 -7.51
CA PRO A 126 -23.11 -10.06 -6.95
C PRO A 126 -23.67 -11.05 -5.92
N ALA A 127 -23.16 -12.29 -5.87
CA ALA A 127 -23.62 -13.29 -4.90
C ALA A 127 -22.78 -13.33 -3.61
N ASP A 128 -21.54 -12.84 -3.64
CA ASP A 128 -20.63 -12.91 -2.49
C ASP A 128 -19.58 -11.80 -2.57
N SER A 129 -19.68 -10.81 -1.68
CA SER A 129 -18.74 -9.71 -1.60
C SER A 129 -17.32 -10.11 -1.18
N ASN A 130 -17.08 -11.35 -0.74
CA ASN A 130 -15.73 -11.87 -0.54
C ASN A 130 -15.00 -12.15 -1.86
N VAL A 131 -15.75 -12.44 -2.93
CA VAL A 131 -15.21 -12.76 -4.25
C VAL A 131 -15.09 -11.50 -5.09
N MET A 132 -13.86 -11.05 -5.33
CA MET A 132 -13.59 -9.82 -6.09
C MET A 132 -12.50 -10.03 -7.13
N PHE A 133 -12.52 -9.18 -8.17
CA PHE A 133 -11.54 -9.13 -9.23
C PHE A 133 -10.93 -7.74 -9.35
N ILE A 134 -9.63 -7.71 -9.65
CA ILE A 134 -8.92 -6.49 -10.04
C ILE A 134 -7.97 -6.81 -11.20
N SER A 135 -7.97 -6.00 -12.25
CA SER A 135 -6.99 -6.12 -13.34
C SER A 135 -5.83 -5.17 -13.10
N LEU A 136 -4.59 -5.71 -13.13
CA LEU A 136 -3.38 -4.97 -12.79
C LEU A 136 -2.39 -4.85 -13.94
N SER A 137 -1.76 -3.67 -14.05
CA SER A 137 -0.67 -3.36 -14.98
C SER A 137 0.56 -2.79 -14.28
N GLY A 138 1.69 -2.73 -14.99
CA GLY A 138 2.94 -2.19 -14.48
C GLY A 138 3.77 -1.50 -15.55
N SER A 139 3.16 -0.73 -16.46
CA SER A 139 3.76 -0.31 -17.74
C SER A 139 5.11 0.45 -17.63
N THR A 140 5.42 1.06 -16.49
CA THR A 140 6.70 1.75 -16.21
C THR A 140 7.75 0.84 -15.59
N GLN A 141 7.36 -0.34 -15.11
CA GLN A 141 8.15 -1.17 -14.20
C GLN A 141 8.92 -2.27 -14.93
N TYR A 142 8.39 -2.83 -16.01
CA TYR A 142 9.14 -3.80 -16.82
C TYR A 142 10.33 -3.15 -17.56
N GLN A 143 10.30 -1.83 -17.76
CA GLN A 143 11.47 -1.07 -18.24
C GLN A 143 12.63 -1.13 -17.22
N LEU A 144 12.30 -1.22 -15.93
CA LEU A 144 13.26 -1.29 -14.83
C LEU A 144 13.64 -2.74 -14.50
N VAL A 145 12.67 -3.66 -14.56
CA VAL A 145 12.85 -5.08 -14.23
C VAL A 145 12.02 -5.96 -15.15
N PRO A 146 12.61 -6.52 -16.22
CA PRO A 146 11.91 -7.35 -17.20
C PRO A 146 11.16 -8.56 -16.62
N ALA A 147 11.58 -9.07 -15.45
CA ALA A 147 10.91 -10.20 -14.77
C ALA A 147 9.47 -9.88 -14.37
N PHE A 148 9.11 -8.61 -14.15
CA PHE A 148 7.75 -8.21 -13.77
C PHE A 148 6.77 -8.28 -14.94
N LYS A 149 7.24 -8.33 -16.19
CA LYS A 149 6.37 -8.48 -17.37
C LYS A 149 5.39 -9.68 -17.25
N ASN A 150 5.74 -10.68 -16.45
CA ASN A 150 4.92 -11.88 -16.27
C ASN A 150 3.87 -11.80 -15.15
N MET A 151 3.76 -10.65 -14.47
CA MET A 151 2.85 -10.47 -13.32
C MET A 151 1.70 -9.50 -13.63
N GLU A 152 1.56 -9.01 -14.86
CA GLU A 152 0.37 -8.28 -15.29
C GLU A 152 -0.77 -9.25 -15.57
N GLY A 153 -2.00 -8.89 -15.21
CA GLY A 153 -3.11 -9.82 -15.32
C GLY A 153 -4.35 -9.50 -14.51
N ILE A 154 -5.21 -10.51 -14.43
CA ILE A 154 -6.45 -10.51 -13.66
C ILE A 154 -6.17 -11.23 -12.34
N TYR A 155 -6.46 -10.55 -11.24
CA TYR A 155 -6.30 -11.07 -9.89
C TYR A 155 -7.67 -11.26 -9.26
N ARG A 156 -7.81 -12.33 -8.49
CA ARG A 156 -9.03 -12.70 -7.78
C ARG A 156 -8.74 -12.91 -6.30
N THR A 157 -9.66 -12.46 -5.46
CA THR A 157 -9.67 -12.72 -4.01
C THR A 157 -10.96 -13.47 -3.63
N GLU A 158 -10.91 -14.19 -2.52
CA GLU A 158 -12.07 -14.86 -1.88
C GLU A 158 -12.22 -14.42 -0.42
N ASN A 159 -11.54 -13.35 -0.01
CA ASN A 159 -11.48 -12.91 1.37
C ASN A 159 -11.37 -11.38 1.48
N LYS A 160 -12.13 -10.67 0.62
CA LYS A 160 -12.18 -9.20 0.58
C LYS A 160 -10.79 -8.57 0.51
N GLY A 161 -9.93 -9.11 -0.35
CA GLY A 161 -8.64 -8.53 -0.70
C GLY A 161 -7.50 -8.83 0.28
N LYS A 162 -7.69 -9.66 1.31
CA LYS A 162 -6.59 -10.08 2.19
C LYS A 162 -5.52 -10.84 1.39
N SER A 163 -5.94 -11.78 0.55
CA SER A 163 -5.06 -12.47 -0.38
C SER A 163 -5.65 -12.54 -1.79
N TRP A 164 -4.76 -12.51 -2.77
CA TRP A 164 -5.08 -12.48 -4.18
C TRP A 164 -4.31 -13.56 -4.93
N THR A 165 -4.98 -14.15 -5.91
CA THR A 165 -4.41 -15.11 -6.85
C THR A 165 -4.54 -14.55 -8.25
N MET A 166 -3.44 -14.54 -9.01
CA MET A 166 -3.50 -14.23 -10.43
C MET A 166 -4.20 -15.39 -11.17
N VAL A 167 -5.40 -15.13 -11.69
CA VAL A 167 -6.24 -16.11 -12.40
C VAL A 167 -6.09 -16.05 -13.92
N ALA A 168 -5.52 -14.95 -14.43
CA ALA A 168 -5.19 -14.80 -15.84
C ALA A 168 -3.96 -13.91 -15.97
N LYS A 169 -2.99 -14.32 -16.79
CA LYS A 169 -1.90 -13.46 -17.20
C LYS A 169 -2.31 -12.67 -18.43
N VAL A 170 -2.08 -11.36 -18.41
CA VAL A 170 -2.33 -10.47 -19.55
C VAL A 170 -1.17 -9.50 -19.66
N GLY A 171 -0.44 -9.52 -20.77
CA GLY A 171 0.75 -8.68 -20.94
C GLY A 171 0.47 -7.30 -21.54
N HIS A 172 1.36 -6.36 -21.22
CA HIS A 172 1.48 -5.01 -21.78
C HIS A 172 0.23 -4.15 -21.65
N TYR A 173 -0.52 -4.33 -20.56
CA TYR A 173 -1.69 -3.52 -20.30
C TYR A 173 -1.30 -2.04 -20.20
N ALA A 174 -1.79 -1.18 -21.11
CA ALA A 174 -1.34 0.21 -21.17
C ALA A 174 -1.89 1.02 -20.00
N MET A 175 -1.04 1.88 -19.43
CA MET A 175 -1.46 2.93 -18.53
C MET A 175 -2.32 3.94 -19.27
N ASP A 176 -3.62 3.79 -19.13
CA ASP A 176 -4.53 4.85 -19.46
C ASP A 176 -5.14 5.36 -18.17
N ARG A 177 -4.68 6.56 -17.75
CA ARG A 177 -5.31 7.29 -16.66
C ARG A 177 -6.69 7.70 -17.14
N TYR A 178 -7.72 6.88 -16.93
CA TYR A 178 -9.14 7.18 -17.00
C TYR A 178 -9.94 6.05 -16.37
N TYR A 179 -11.14 6.35 -15.87
CA TYR A 179 -12.01 5.34 -15.26
C TYR A 179 -12.47 4.27 -16.28
N LYS A 180 -12.28 2.99 -15.94
CA LYS A 180 -12.61 1.79 -16.73
C LYS A 180 -13.60 0.91 -15.97
N ASP A 181 -14.76 0.70 -16.58
CA ASP A 181 -15.79 -0.24 -16.12
C ASP A 181 -15.94 -1.36 -17.17
N THR A 182 -14.85 -2.11 -17.34
CA THR A 182 -14.67 -3.06 -18.45
C THR A 182 -14.84 -4.53 -18.06
N PHE A 183 -15.23 -4.80 -16.80
CA PHE A 183 -15.72 -6.10 -16.38
C PHE A 183 -17.21 -6.25 -16.66
N ALA A 184 -17.62 -7.44 -17.05
CA ALA A 184 -19.03 -7.84 -17.09
C ALA A 184 -19.18 -9.28 -16.57
N CYS A 185 -20.32 -9.63 -16.01
CA CYS A 185 -20.61 -10.99 -15.57
C CYS A 185 -21.97 -11.47 -16.11
N PHE A 186 -22.10 -12.78 -16.29
CA PHE A 186 -23.36 -13.46 -16.55
C PHE A 186 -23.55 -14.66 -15.60
N PRO A 187 -24.74 -14.88 -15.03
CA PRO A 187 -25.85 -13.92 -15.00
C PRO A 187 -25.49 -12.71 -14.12
N ILE A 188 -26.11 -11.56 -14.40
CA ILE A 188 -25.84 -10.30 -13.67
C ILE A 188 -26.49 -10.27 -12.28
N SER A 189 -27.50 -11.12 -12.04
CA SER A 189 -28.26 -11.26 -10.80
C SER A 189 -28.69 -12.71 -10.60
N GLY A 190 -28.93 -13.11 -9.35
CA GLY A 190 -29.26 -14.51 -8.99
C GLY A 190 -28.10 -15.49 -9.24
N GLY A 191 -28.25 -16.77 -8.93
CA GLY A 191 -27.17 -17.78 -9.07
C GLY A 191 -26.04 -17.64 -8.04
N THR A 192 -25.08 -18.56 -8.09
CA THR A 192 -23.94 -18.65 -7.17
C THR A 192 -22.64 -18.17 -7.83
N VAL A 193 -21.58 -17.99 -7.04
CA VAL A 193 -20.22 -17.69 -7.55
C VAL A 193 -19.81 -18.69 -8.63
N GLN A 194 -20.13 -19.97 -8.46
CA GLN A 194 -19.73 -21.04 -9.39
C GLN A 194 -20.46 -20.98 -10.73
N ASP A 195 -21.62 -20.32 -10.79
CA ASP A 195 -22.39 -20.15 -12.03
C ASP A 195 -21.85 -19.00 -12.90
N ARG A 196 -20.99 -18.14 -12.34
CA ARG A 196 -20.60 -16.86 -12.92
C ARG A 196 -19.57 -17.01 -14.02
N ILE A 197 -19.93 -16.52 -15.21
CA ILE A 197 -19.00 -16.32 -16.32
C ILE A 197 -18.66 -14.84 -16.39
N TRP A 198 -17.39 -14.52 -16.18
CA TRP A 198 -16.86 -13.18 -16.22
C TRP A 198 -16.25 -12.86 -17.58
N ARG A 199 -16.34 -11.59 -17.98
CA ARG A 199 -15.73 -11.03 -19.17
C ARG A 199 -14.93 -9.80 -18.78
N LEU A 200 -13.80 -9.60 -19.44
CA LEU A 200 -12.98 -8.40 -19.27
C LEU A 200 -12.52 -7.93 -20.65
N VAL A 201 -12.74 -6.65 -20.94
CA VAL A 201 -12.09 -6.00 -22.09
C VAL A 201 -10.79 -5.35 -21.65
N ILE A 202 -9.76 -5.58 -22.48
CA ILE A 202 -8.40 -5.09 -22.29
C ILE A 202 -8.05 -4.17 -23.45
N THR A 203 -7.63 -2.95 -23.11
CA THR A 203 -7.28 -1.89 -24.06
C THR A 203 -5.79 -1.60 -24.04
N SER A 204 -5.30 -0.99 -25.12
CA SER A 204 -3.98 -0.39 -25.13
C SER A 204 -3.88 0.67 -26.22
N THR A 205 -3.27 1.80 -25.88
CA THR A 205 -2.89 2.86 -26.83
C THR A 205 -1.84 2.38 -27.84
N ASN A 206 -1.03 1.38 -27.46
CA ASN A 206 -0.13 0.68 -28.36
C ASN A 206 -0.84 -0.55 -28.96
N ASN A 207 -0.61 -0.83 -30.25
CA ASN A 207 -1.22 -1.98 -30.96
C ASN A 207 -0.59 -3.32 -30.51
N ILE A 208 -0.84 -3.73 -29.26
CA ILE A 208 -0.25 -4.91 -28.61
C ILE A 208 -1.07 -6.18 -28.88
N ALA A 209 -0.43 -7.35 -28.72
CA ALA A 209 -1.05 -8.66 -28.94
C ALA A 209 -2.19 -8.99 -27.96
N ASP A 210 -2.22 -8.40 -26.77
CA ASP A 210 -3.10 -8.85 -25.68
C ASP A 210 -4.39 -8.02 -25.54
N LYS A 211 -4.58 -6.95 -26.31
CA LYS A 211 -5.85 -6.20 -26.34
C LYS A 211 -6.97 -7.05 -26.94
N GLY A 212 -8.18 -6.93 -26.40
CA GLY A 212 -9.29 -7.77 -26.79
C GLY A 212 -10.25 -8.10 -25.66
N LEU A 213 -11.14 -9.06 -25.92
CA LEU A 213 -12.07 -9.61 -24.94
C LEU A 213 -11.51 -10.91 -24.35
N TYR A 214 -11.57 -11.01 -23.02
CA TYR A 214 -11.28 -12.22 -22.27
C TYR A 214 -12.56 -12.76 -21.63
N SER A 215 -12.62 -14.08 -21.49
CA SER A 215 -13.68 -14.78 -20.79
C SER A 215 -13.13 -15.68 -19.71
N SER A 216 -13.86 -15.81 -18.61
CA SER A 216 -13.65 -16.88 -17.67
C SER A 216 -14.45 -18.14 -18.02
N ALA A 217 -14.03 -19.28 -17.48
CA ALA A 217 -14.91 -20.40 -17.17
C ALA A 217 -15.83 -20.03 -15.99
N PRO A 218 -16.94 -20.79 -15.75
CA PRO A 218 -17.76 -20.60 -14.56
C PRO A 218 -16.92 -20.57 -13.27
N GLY A 219 -17.22 -19.64 -12.35
CA GLY A 219 -16.46 -19.42 -11.12
C GLY A 219 -15.25 -18.49 -11.25
N GLY A 220 -14.89 -18.04 -12.45
CA GLY A 220 -13.86 -17.00 -12.63
C GLY A 220 -12.42 -17.43 -12.39
N LEU A 221 -12.14 -18.73 -12.24
CA LEU A 221 -10.82 -19.26 -11.88
C LEU A 221 -9.87 -19.48 -13.07
N LYS A 222 -10.42 -19.62 -14.28
CA LYS A 222 -9.65 -19.85 -15.51
C LYS A 222 -10.15 -18.91 -16.59
N TRP A 223 -9.24 -18.31 -17.34
CA TRP A 223 -9.57 -17.31 -18.36
C TRP A 223 -8.90 -17.60 -19.69
N GLU A 224 -9.57 -17.22 -20.78
CA GLU A 224 -9.07 -17.31 -22.14
C GLU A 224 -9.37 -16.03 -22.92
N LYS A 225 -8.52 -15.73 -23.92
CA LYS A 225 -8.74 -14.64 -24.86
C LYS A 225 -9.69 -15.10 -25.97
N LEU A 226 -10.79 -14.39 -26.17
CA LEU A 226 -11.78 -14.74 -27.20
C LEU A 226 -11.53 -14.07 -28.54
N CYS A 227 -11.15 -12.80 -28.52
CA CYS A 227 -10.91 -12.03 -29.72
C CYS A 227 -9.90 -10.91 -29.49
N THR A 228 -9.39 -10.34 -30.58
CA THR A 228 -8.47 -9.19 -30.57
C THR A 228 -9.20 -7.98 -31.15
N PHE A 229 -9.00 -6.81 -30.55
CA PHE A 229 -9.54 -5.55 -31.06
C PHE A 229 -8.48 -4.75 -31.79
N ASP A 230 -8.78 -4.19 -32.95
CA ASP A 230 -7.91 -3.25 -33.67
C ASP A 230 -8.29 -1.78 -33.38
N ASN A 231 -7.30 -0.88 -33.36
CA ASN A 231 -7.57 0.52 -33.00
C ASN A 231 -8.29 1.28 -34.13
N ALA A 232 -8.25 0.79 -35.37
CA ALA A 232 -8.91 1.44 -36.49
C ALA A 232 -10.44 1.30 -36.39
N THR A 233 -10.92 0.14 -35.95
CA THR A 233 -12.34 -0.16 -35.79
C THR A 233 -12.88 0.34 -34.45
N TYR A 234 -12.21 0.00 -33.35
CA TYR A 234 -12.74 0.23 -32.00
C TYR A 234 -12.19 1.50 -31.34
N GLY A 235 -11.17 2.13 -31.93
CA GLY A 235 -10.43 3.22 -31.30
C GLY A 235 -9.38 2.73 -30.31
N ASP A 236 -8.68 3.69 -29.73
CA ASP A 236 -7.61 3.50 -28.73
C ASP A 236 -8.14 3.33 -27.31
N LYS A 237 -9.43 3.64 -27.05
CA LYS A 237 -10.04 3.63 -25.72
C LYS A 237 -11.38 2.91 -25.73
N ILE A 238 -11.51 1.96 -24.80
CA ILE A 238 -12.76 1.31 -24.45
C ILE A 238 -13.06 1.73 -23.01
N PHE A 239 -14.27 2.21 -22.77
CA PHE A 239 -14.65 2.81 -21.49
C PHE A 239 -15.49 1.85 -20.65
N THR A 240 -16.48 1.20 -21.27
CA THR A 240 -17.38 0.29 -20.55
C THR A 240 -17.71 -0.98 -21.35
N LEU A 241 -17.92 -2.08 -20.63
CA LEU A 241 -18.47 -3.33 -21.14
C LEU A 241 -19.69 -3.71 -20.30
N LYS A 242 -20.84 -3.98 -20.92
CA LYS A 242 -22.07 -4.37 -20.21
C LYS A 242 -22.68 -5.65 -20.77
N GLN A 243 -23.02 -6.57 -19.87
CA GLN A 243 -23.71 -7.81 -20.19
C GLN A 243 -25.21 -7.58 -20.36
N HIS A 244 -25.83 -8.24 -21.32
CA HIS A 244 -27.28 -8.33 -21.42
C HIS A 244 -27.86 -9.17 -20.26
N PRO A 245 -28.95 -8.74 -19.60
CA PRO A 245 -29.39 -9.33 -18.33
C PRO A 245 -29.76 -10.82 -18.41
N THR A 246 -30.30 -11.25 -19.55
CA THR A 246 -30.84 -12.62 -19.74
C THR A 246 -30.19 -13.41 -20.87
N ASP A 247 -29.20 -12.84 -21.57
CA ASP A 247 -28.56 -13.50 -22.71
C ASP A 247 -27.04 -13.42 -22.57
N ILE A 248 -26.42 -14.57 -22.37
CA ILE A 248 -24.98 -14.70 -22.21
C ILE A 248 -24.20 -14.25 -23.46
N ASN A 249 -24.80 -14.34 -24.64
CA ASN A 249 -24.13 -14.05 -25.90
C ASN A 249 -24.22 -12.57 -26.30
N THR A 250 -25.06 -11.78 -25.63
CA THR A 250 -25.25 -10.37 -25.95
C THR A 250 -24.51 -9.46 -24.98
N LEU A 251 -23.62 -8.60 -25.51
CA LEU A 251 -22.90 -7.58 -24.75
C LEU A 251 -22.87 -6.25 -25.51
N PHE A 252 -22.68 -5.16 -24.77
CA PHE A 252 -22.55 -3.81 -25.28
C PHE A 252 -21.22 -3.21 -24.84
N MET A 253 -20.55 -2.48 -25.74
CA MET A 253 -19.22 -1.92 -25.51
C MET A 253 -19.15 -0.48 -25.98
N SER A 254 -18.77 0.43 -25.08
CA SER A 254 -18.62 1.85 -25.39
C SER A 254 -17.16 2.22 -25.63
N THR A 255 -16.89 2.99 -26.69
CA THR A 255 -15.53 3.25 -27.18
C THR A 255 -15.31 4.70 -27.58
N SER A 256 -14.06 5.06 -27.92
CA SER A 256 -13.75 6.39 -28.48
C SER A 256 -14.33 6.64 -29.87
N THR A 257 -14.82 5.61 -30.55
CA THR A 257 -15.36 5.71 -31.92
C THR A 257 -16.86 5.45 -32.00
N GLY A 258 -17.50 4.90 -30.97
CA GLY A 258 -18.95 4.68 -30.93
C GLY A 258 -19.39 3.58 -29.96
N LEU A 259 -20.64 3.14 -30.12
CA LEU A 259 -21.25 2.03 -29.38
C LEU A 259 -21.22 0.75 -30.23
N PHE A 260 -20.83 -0.37 -29.65
CA PHE A 260 -20.80 -1.68 -30.29
C PHE A 260 -21.65 -2.69 -29.53
N LYS A 261 -22.19 -3.67 -30.26
CA LYS A 261 -22.93 -4.80 -29.72
C LYS A 261 -22.47 -6.11 -30.35
N THR A 262 -22.38 -7.14 -29.54
CA THR A 262 -22.23 -8.53 -29.96
C THR A 262 -23.50 -9.31 -29.62
N THR A 263 -23.76 -10.39 -30.34
CA THR A 263 -24.81 -11.37 -30.07
C THR A 263 -24.29 -12.81 -30.16
N ASP A 264 -22.96 -12.99 -30.19
CA ASP A 264 -22.27 -14.28 -30.33
C ASP A 264 -21.23 -14.53 -29.23
N GLY A 265 -21.39 -13.84 -28.08
CA GLY A 265 -20.51 -13.93 -26.93
C GLY A 265 -19.21 -13.13 -27.09
N GLY A 266 -19.20 -12.14 -27.99
CA GLY A 266 -18.08 -11.23 -28.21
C GLY A 266 -17.07 -11.68 -29.26
N LYS A 267 -17.43 -12.67 -30.09
CA LYS A 267 -16.59 -13.12 -31.22
C LYS A 267 -16.64 -12.10 -32.36
N THR A 268 -17.82 -11.54 -32.63
CA THR A 268 -18.01 -10.45 -33.60
C THR A 268 -18.78 -9.28 -32.96
N TRP A 269 -18.51 -8.07 -33.44
CA TRP A 269 -19.07 -6.83 -32.90
C TRP A 269 -19.58 -5.94 -34.03
N ASN A 270 -20.81 -5.45 -33.88
CA ASN A 270 -21.45 -4.54 -34.82
C ASN A 270 -21.63 -3.17 -34.18
N LYS A 271 -21.32 -2.12 -34.93
CA LYS A 271 -21.52 -0.75 -34.46
C LYS A 271 -23.01 -0.40 -34.48
N ILE A 272 -23.53 0.13 -33.37
CA ILE A 272 -24.92 0.59 -33.25
C ILE A 272 -24.99 2.03 -33.70
N ARG A 273 -25.96 2.34 -34.59
CA ARG A 273 -26.31 3.70 -35.02
C ARG A 273 -25.10 4.56 -35.38
N SER A 274 -24.27 4.07 -36.31
CA SER A 274 -23.08 4.78 -36.80
C SER A 274 -23.39 6.15 -37.41
N ASP A 275 -24.63 6.34 -37.86
CA ASP A 275 -25.19 7.61 -38.33
C ASP A 275 -25.36 8.65 -37.20
N MET A 276 -25.66 8.21 -35.98
CA MET A 276 -25.84 9.08 -34.82
C MET A 276 -24.58 9.19 -33.96
N PHE A 277 -23.90 8.08 -33.71
CA PHE A 277 -22.82 7.97 -32.74
C PHE A 277 -21.47 7.78 -33.44
N SER A 278 -21.04 8.80 -34.17
CA SER A 278 -19.73 8.85 -34.85
C SER A 278 -18.57 9.33 -33.96
N GLY A 279 -18.83 9.61 -32.68
CA GLY A 279 -17.86 10.13 -31.71
C GLY A 279 -17.70 9.24 -30.47
N LYS A 280 -17.24 9.85 -29.38
CA LYS A 280 -16.90 9.15 -28.13
C LYS A 280 -18.17 8.82 -27.33
N VAL A 281 -18.44 7.53 -27.13
CA VAL A 281 -19.46 7.05 -26.19
C VAL A 281 -18.76 6.67 -24.89
N ASN A 282 -18.87 7.51 -23.86
CA ASN A 282 -18.10 7.35 -22.61
C ASN A 282 -18.64 6.23 -21.72
N THR A 283 -19.95 6.00 -21.72
CA THR A 283 -20.62 5.01 -20.88
C THR A 283 -21.81 4.48 -21.66
N VAL A 284 -22.03 3.17 -21.59
CA VAL A 284 -23.33 2.56 -21.84
C VAL A 284 -23.82 1.90 -20.57
N TRP A 285 -25.12 2.01 -20.31
CA TRP A 285 -25.83 1.29 -19.26
C TRP A 285 -26.95 0.49 -19.89
N VAL A 286 -27.11 -0.75 -19.42
CA VAL A 286 -28.15 -1.69 -19.83
C VAL A 286 -29.02 -1.94 -18.61
N ASP A 287 -30.34 -1.79 -18.73
CA ASP A 287 -31.24 -2.01 -17.60
C ASP A 287 -31.18 -3.49 -17.18
N PRO A 288 -30.80 -3.78 -15.92
CA PRO A 288 -30.70 -5.16 -15.43
C PRO A 288 -32.05 -5.89 -15.45
N ASP A 289 -33.16 -5.17 -15.49
CA ASP A 289 -34.51 -5.74 -15.47
C ASP A 289 -35.20 -5.70 -16.85
N ASN A 290 -34.65 -4.95 -17.81
CA ASN A 290 -35.26 -4.77 -19.13
C ASN A 290 -34.19 -4.52 -20.21
N ALA A 291 -33.79 -5.57 -20.91
CA ALA A 291 -32.74 -5.46 -21.92
C ALA A 291 -33.03 -4.49 -23.09
N LEU A 292 -34.28 -4.05 -23.28
CA LEU A 292 -34.63 -3.06 -24.29
C LEU A 292 -34.34 -1.62 -23.84
N HIS A 293 -34.22 -1.38 -22.54
CA HIS A 293 -33.96 -0.06 -21.98
C HIS A 293 -32.46 0.17 -21.81
N LEU A 294 -31.92 1.11 -22.59
CA LEU A 294 -30.50 1.45 -22.62
C LEU A 294 -30.32 2.96 -22.43
N LEU A 295 -29.24 3.33 -21.74
CA LEU A 295 -28.79 4.71 -21.62
C LEU A 295 -27.32 4.83 -22.05
N LEU A 296 -26.96 5.94 -22.69
CA LEU A 296 -25.56 6.24 -22.98
C LEU A 296 -25.24 7.72 -22.84
N SER A 297 -23.96 7.99 -22.59
CA SER A 297 -23.38 9.35 -22.57
C SER A 297 -22.51 9.55 -23.81
N PHE A 298 -22.76 10.61 -24.58
CA PHE A 298 -22.10 10.87 -25.85
C PHE A 298 -21.39 12.23 -25.87
N THR A 299 -20.08 12.22 -26.13
CA THR A 299 -19.28 13.43 -26.37
C THR A 299 -19.09 13.64 -27.86
N HIS A 300 -19.34 14.85 -28.32
CA HIS A 300 -19.15 15.27 -29.71
C HIS A 300 -18.76 16.75 -29.78
N ASN A 301 -18.05 17.14 -30.84
CA ASN A 301 -17.63 18.54 -31.06
C ASN A 301 -18.83 19.46 -31.35
N ASP A 302 -19.85 18.92 -32.01
CA ASP A 302 -21.16 19.57 -32.16
C ASP A 302 -21.93 19.55 -30.83
N ALA A 303 -22.15 20.73 -30.26
CA ALA A 303 -22.84 20.92 -29.00
C ALA A 303 -24.29 20.42 -29.00
N ALA A 304 -24.94 20.36 -30.17
CA ALA A 304 -26.32 19.87 -30.31
C ALA A 304 -26.40 18.33 -30.27
N LYS A 305 -25.28 17.64 -30.59
CA LYS A 305 -25.21 16.18 -30.63
C LYS A 305 -24.70 15.57 -29.33
N ARG A 306 -23.93 16.30 -28.52
CA ARG A 306 -23.47 15.80 -27.21
C ARG A 306 -24.62 15.74 -26.21
N GLY A 307 -24.62 14.73 -25.34
CA GLY A 307 -25.69 14.56 -24.37
C GLY A 307 -25.86 13.14 -23.82
N VAL A 308 -26.92 12.95 -23.05
CA VAL A 308 -27.38 11.63 -22.59
C VAL A 308 -28.51 11.17 -23.50
N TYR A 309 -28.40 9.94 -24.00
CA TYR A 309 -29.37 9.33 -24.90
C TYR A 309 -30.03 8.12 -24.25
N GLU A 310 -31.32 7.95 -24.49
CA GLU A 310 -32.16 6.87 -23.99
C GLU A 310 -32.76 6.09 -25.16
N SER A 311 -32.77 4.77 -25.05
CA SER A 311 -33.42 3.85 -25.98
C SER A 311 -34.33 2.91 -25.18
N ASN A 312 -35.51 2.62 -25.72
CA ASN A 312 -36.49 1.69 -25.15
C ASN A 312 -36.74 0.47 -26.05
N ASP A 313 -35.91 0.27 -27.08
CA ASP A 313 -36.07 -0.77 -28.11
C ASP A 313 -34.77 -1.55 -28.38
N GLY A 314 -33.87 -1.59 -27.39
CA GLY A 314 -32.61 -2.33 -27.47
C GLY A 314 -31.54 -1.65 -28.33
N GLY A 315 -31.65 -0.33 -28.52
CA GLY A 315 -30.67 0.50 -29.22
C GLY A 315 -30.99 0.76 -30.70
N GLN A 316 -32.21 0.47 -31.16
CA GLN A 316 -32.63 0.74 -32.54
C GLN A 316 -32.92 2.24 -32.72
N THR A 317 -33.69 2.83 -31.82
CA THR A 317 -33.96 4.27 -31.77
C THR A 317 -33.46 4.89 -30.47
N TRP A 318 -33.15 6.18 -30.53
CA TRP A 318 -32.54 6.92 -29.42
C TRP A 318 -33.11 8.34 -29.33
N THR A 319 -33.40 8.77 -28.12
CA THR A 319 -33.84 10.13 -27.79
C THR A 319 -32.78 10.81 -26.94
N ASN A 320 -32.38 12.04 -27.30
CA ASN A 320 -31.50 12.85 -26.45
C ASN A 320 -32.31 13.44 -25.29
N ILE A 321 -32.13 12.91 -24.08
CA ILE A 321 -32.85 13.31 -22.86
C ILE A 321 -32.12 14.39 -22.06
N MET A 322 -30.90 14.75 -22.48
CA MET A 322 -30.12 15.83 -21.90
C MET A 322 -29.08 16.37 -22.90
N ASN A 323 -29.37 17.52 -23.50
CA ASN A 323 -28.52 18.15 -24.51
C ASN A 323 -27.55 19.20 -23.92
N ALA A 324 -26.67 19.72 -24.77
CA ALA A 324 -25.78 20.85 -24.50
C ALA A 324 -24.74 20.69 -23.36
N ILE A 325 -24.70 19.57 -22.66
CA ILE A 325 -23.63 19.23 -21.70
C ILE A 325 -22.47 18.52 -22.39
N ASN A 326 -21.29 18.46 -21.76
CA ASN A 326 -20.19 17.60 -22.20
C ASN A 326 -20.14 16.38 -21.27
N PRO A 327 -20.95 15.34 -21.52
CA PRO A 327 -21.03 14.24 -20.59
C PRO A 327 -19.77 13.39 -20.70
N ALA A 328 -19.18 13.01 -19.57
CA ALA A 328 -18.22 11.90 -19.51
C ALA A 328 -18.90 10.68 -18.87
N GLN A 329 -18.43 10.20 -17.72
CA GLN A 329 -19.02 9.03 -17.08
C GLN A 329 -20.44 9.30 -16.57
N MET A 330 -21.27 8.26 -16.64
CA MET A 330 -22.64 8.25 -16.14
C MET A 330 -22.84 7.05 -15.20
N GLY A 331 -23.67 7.21 -14.17
CA GLY A 331 -24.15 6.12 -13.32
C GLY A 331 -25.68 6.12 -13.27
N VAL A 332 -26.30 4.94 -13.20
CA VAL A 332 -27.75 4.79 -13.07
C VAL A 332 -28.06 3.96 -11.83
N GLY A 333 -28.90 4.49 -10.94
CA GLY A 333 -29.23 3.88 -9.64
C GLY A 333 -30.25 2.74 -9.71
N ALA A 334 -30.44 2.10 -8.55
CA ALA A 334 -31.48 1.11 -8.33
C ALA A 334 -32.89 1.70 -8.52
N LYS A 335 -33.88 0.82 -8.73
CA LYS A 335 -35.29 1.23 -8.82
C LYS A 335 -35.85 1.53 -7.44
N ASN A 336 -36.55 2.65 -7.32
CA ASN A 336 -37.43 2.90 -6.19
C ASN A 336 -38.71 2.04 -6.27
N ALA A 337 -39.60 2.19 -5.28
CA ALA A 337 -40.86 1.44 -5.20
C ALA A 337 -41.76 1.65 -6.42
N GLU A 338 -41.67 2.80 -7.10
CA GLU A 338 -42.41 3.11 -8.33
C GLU A 338 -41.69 2.67 -9.62
N GLY A 339 -40.57 1.94 -9.51
CA GLY A 339 -39.81 1.45 -10.65
C GLY A 339 -38.96 2.52 -11.36
N LYS A 340 -38.75 3.69 -10.74
CA LYS A 340 -37.97 4.81 -11.28
C LYS A 340 -36.54 4.80 -10.77
N ARG A 341 -35.62 5.37 -11.54
CA ARG A 341 -34.16 5.37 -11.25
C ARG A 341 -33.60 6.79 -11.26
N ILE A 342 -32.54 7.02 -10.48
CA ILE A 342 -31.72 8.23 -10.55
C ILE A 342 -30.65 8.06 -11.64
N ILE A 343 -30.36 9.13 -12.39
CA ILE A 343 -29.24 9.18 -13.34
C ILE A 343 -28.23 10.24 -12.89
N TYR A 344 -26.97 9.85 -12.72
CA TYR A 344 -25.85 10.73 -12.38
C TYR A 344 -24.95 10.93 -13.58
N VAL A 345 -24.58 12.17 -13.90
CA VAL A 345 -23.80 12.50 -15.11
C VAL A 345 -22.66 13.44 -14.76
N HIS A 346 -21.42 13.04 -15.06
CA HIS A 346 -20.28 13.92 -14.98
C HIS A 346 -20.27 14.88 -16.17
N ASN A 347 -20.16 16.18 -15.89
CA ASN A 347 -20.07 17.22 -16.91
C ASN A 347 -18.63 17.74 -17.00
N SER A 348 -17.91 17.42 -18.07
CA SER A 348 -16.46 17.63 -18.17
C SER A 348 -16.05 19.04 -18.65
N VAL A 349 -16.97 19.99 -18.80
CA VAL A 349 -16.62 21.39 -19.07
C VAL A 349 -16.21 22.07 -17.76
N ALA A 350 -15.00 22.65 -17.75
CA ALA A 350 -14.44 23.33 -16.59
C ALA A 350 -15.48 24.26 -15.92
N GLN A 351 -15.68 24.07 -14.61
CA GLN A 351 -16.57 24.84 -13.71
C GLN A 351 -18.07 24.52 -13.75
N THR A 352 -18.54 23.49 -14.45
CA THR A 352 -19.96 23.08 -14.38
C THR A 352 -20.19 21.91 -13.42
N LYS A 353 -21.25 21.99 -12.61
CA LYS A 353 -21.65 20.96 -11.65
C LYS A 353 -22.05 19.66 -12.38
N ALA A 354 -21.75 18.52 -11.77
CA ALA A 354 -22.37 17.26 -12.15
C ALA A 354 -23.90 17.36 -12.06
N LYS A 355 -24.59 16.60 -12.90
CA LYS A 355 -26.05 16.67 -13.08
C LYS A 355 -26.70 15.38 -12.62
N ILE A 356 -27.84 15.52 -11.93
CA ILE A 356 -28.61 14.42 -11.37
C ILE A 356 -30.01 14.49 -11.94
N ARG A 357 -30.54 13.38 -12.49
CA ARG A 357 -31.96 13.24 -12.83
C ARG A 357 -32.63 12.48 -11.71
N ASN A 358 -33.51 13.13 -10.95
CA ASN A 358 -34.20 12.50 -9.83
C ASN A 358 -35.32 11.55 -10.27
N PHE A 359 -36.00 10.91 -9.31
CA PHE A 359 -37.14 10.01 -9.59
C PHE A 359 -38.31 10.71 -10.28
N SER A 360 -38.45 12.02 -10.13
CA SER A 360 -39.47 12.80 -10.85
C SER A 360 -39.08 13.09 -12.31
N GLY A 361 -37.88 12.69 -12.74
CA GLY A 361 -37.35 12.90 -14.08
C GLY A 361 -36.76 14.30 -14.30
N GLN A 362 -36.64 15.10 -13.24
CA GLN A 362 -36.13 16.47 -13.27
C GLN A 362 -34.61 16.48 -13.12
N TRP A 363 -33.94 17.31 -13.93
CA TRP A 363 -32.49 17.53 -13.83
C TRP A 363 -32.17 18.61 -12.80
N MET A 364 -31.26 18.30 -11.88
CA MET A 364 -30.87 19.14 -10.77
C MET A 364 -29.35 19.12 -10.53
N ASP A 365 -28.89 20.12 -9.79
CA ASP A 365 -27.52 20.19 -9.29
C ASP A 365 -27.39 19.46 -7.95
N HIS A 366 -26.18 18.96 -7.68
CA HIS A 366 -25.82 18.40 -6.39
C HIS A 366 -25.53 19.50 -5.34
N GLU A 367 -25.59 19.10 -4.08
CA GLU A 367 -25.24 19.91 -2.93
C GLU A 367 -24.18 19.17 -2.10
N ILE A 368 -23.06 19.84 -1.81
CA ILE A 368 -21.98 19.28 -0.99
C ILE A 368 -22.15 19.79 0.43
N GLN A 369 -22.25 18.87 1.38
CA GLN A 369 -22.26 19.15 2.81
C GLN A 369 -21.13 18.32 3.45
N PRO A 370 -19.87 18.78 3.33
CA PRO A 370 -18.73 17.98 3.76
C PRO A 370 -18.73 17.85 5.28
N ASP A 371 -18.34 16.67 5.79
CA ASP A 371 -18.17 16.46 7.24
C ASP A 371 -17.02 17.29 7.84
N ASN A 372 -16.12 17.81 6.99
CA ASN A 372 -15.05 18.74 7.34
C ASN A 372 -15.31 20.11 6.68
N PRO A 373 -15.32 21.24 7.43
CA PRO A 373 -15.70 22.57 6.93
C PRO A 373 -14.78 23.19 5.85
N GLU A 374 -13.54 22.74 5.66
CA GLU A 374 -12.65 23.27 4.60
C GLU A 374 -11.83 22.14 3.92
N PRO A 375 -12.45 21.35 3.03
CA PRO A 375 -11.71 20.38 2.23
C PRO A 375 -10.94 21.15 1.15
N TRP A 376 -9.59 21.20 1.24
CA TRP A 376 -8.62 21.79 0.29
C TRP A 376 -9.24 22.10 -1.09
N THR A 377 -9.91 23.25 -1.13
CA THR A 377 -10.86 23.76 -2.14
C THR A 377 -11.26 22.82 -3.30
N GLN A 378 -12.35 22.07 -3.14
CA GLN A 378 -13.20 21.64 -4.27
C GLN A 378 -14.68 21.92 -3.99
N THR A 379 -15.32 22.67 -4.88
CA THR A 379 -16.75 23.04 -4.80
C THR A 379 -17.66 22.15 -5.67
N ASN A 380 -17.15 21.02 -6.17
CA ASN A 380 -17.86 20.14 -7.11
C ASN A 380 -17.50 18.67 -6.85
N ILE A 381 -18.50 17.78 -6.79
CA ILE A 381 -18.32 16.35 -6.47
C ILE A 381 -17.50 15.57 -7.51
N THR A 382 -17.25 16.15 -8.68
CA THR A 382 -16.53 15.50 -9.78
C THR A 382 -15.28 16.23 -10.26
N GLY A 383 -14.94 17.41 -9.71
CA GLY A 383 -13.70 18.14 -10.07
C GLY A 383 -13.49 18.39 -11.58
N ARG A 384 -12.21 18.39 -12.02
CA ARG A 384 -11.80 18.48 -13.44
C ARG A 384 -11.25 17.14 -13.91
N GLN A 385 -11.81 16.60 -15.00
CA GLN A 385 -11.40 15.37 -15.71
C GLN A 385 -11.53 14.07 -14.86
N GLN A 386 -12.05 13.00 -15.48
CA GLN A 386 -12.03 11.59 -15.00
C GLN A 386 -12.83 11.23 -13.75
N ALA A 387 -13.89 11.96 -13.44
CA ALA A 387 -14.81 11.52 -12.40
C ALA A 387 -15.76 10.43 -12.86
N PHE A 388 -16.24 9.64 -11.91
CA PHE A 388 -17.25 8.61 -12.12
C PHE A 388 -18.21 8.50 -10.93
N PHE A 389 -19.34 7.84 -11.17
CA PHE A 389 -20.36 7.54 -10.17
C PHE A 389 -20.49 6.02 -10.02
N LEU A 390 -20.60 5.56 -8.77
CA LEU A 390 -20.95 4.18 -8.43
C LEU A 390 -22.26 4.18 -7.63
N PRO A 391 -23.42 4.11 -8.30
CA PRO A 391 -24.69 3.95 -7.61
C PRO A 391 -24.77 2.61 -6.87
N HIS A 392 -25.47 2.58 -5.74
CA HIS A 392 -25.75 1.35 -5.00
C HIS A 392 -26.67 0.45 -5.83
N PRO A 393 -26.38 -0.86 -5.95
CA PRO A 393 -27.13 -1.75 -6.85
C PRO A 393 -28.58 -1.97 -6.42
N THR A 394 -28.86 -1.94 -5.11
CA THR A 394 -30.19 -2.18 -4.54
C THR A 394 -30.83 -1.00 -3.79
N ILE A 395 -30.08 0.01 -3.33
CA ILE A 395 -30.61 1.14 -2.56
C ILE A 395 -30.67 2.39 -3.46
N PRO A 396 -31.87 2.87 -3.85
CA PRO A 396 -32.03 3.85 -4.93
C PRO A 396 -31.39 5.23 -4.68
N ASP A 397 -31.32 5.67 -3.44
CA ASP A 397 -30.83 7.00 -3.06
C ASP A 397 -29.31 7.08 -2.87
N LEU A 398 -28.64 5.92 -2.84
CA LEU A 398 -27.23 5.80 -2.46
C LEU A 398 -26.33 5.69 -3.70
N ALA A 399 -25.28 6.51 -3.72
CA ALA A 399 -24.23 6.48 -4.72
C ALA A 399 -22.92 7.02 -4.14
N LEU A 400 -21.80 6.53 -4.69
CA LEU A 400 -20.50 7.16 -4.54
C LEU A 400 -20.17 7.99 -5.77
N ALA A 401 -19.43 9.07 -5.58
CA ALA A 401 -18.85 9.87 -6.63
C ALA A 401 -17.36 10.05 -6.34
N VAL A 402 -16.52 9.79 -7.33
CA VAL A 402 -15.07 9.95 -7.21
C VAL A 402 -14.64 11.00 -8.21
N GLY A 403 -14.02 12.06 -7.70
CA GLY A 403 -13.37 13.11 -8.49
C GLY A 403 -11.85 12.94 -8.52
N ASN A 404 -11.14 13.96 -9.01
CA ASN A 404 -9.68 13.97 -9.16
C ASN A 404 -8.91 13.86 -7.82
N ALA A 405 -9.51 14.30 -6.71
CA ALA A 405 -8.88 14.30 -5.39
C ALA A 405 -9.86 14.15 -4.21
N TYR A 406 -11.13 13.85 -4.47
CA TYR A 406 -12.14 13.71 -3.43
C TYR A 406 -13.14 12.64 -3.78
N PHE A 407 -13.67 12.04 -2.73
CA PHE A 407 -14.63 10.97 -2.74
C PHE A 407 -15.85 11.49 -2.00
N TRP A 408 -17.01 11.25 -2.57
CA TRP A 408 -18.28 11.69 -2.03
C TRP A 408 -19.25 10.53 -1.97
N ARG A 409 -20.13 10.56 -0.99
CA ARG A 409 -21.23 9.60 -0.83
C ARG A 409 -22.55 10.35 -0.67
N SER A 410 -23.61 9.90 -1.32
CA SER A 410 -24.93 10.50 -1.15
C SER A 410 -25.55 10.03 0.17
N GLU A 411 -26.24 10.94 0.85
CA GLU A 411 -26.96 10.64 2.11
C GLU A 411 -28.42 11.13 2.13
N SER A 412 -28.89 11.86 1.10
CA SER A 412 -30.27 12.32 1.04
C SER A 412 -31.14 11.51 0.10
N THR A 413 -32.46 11.57 0.34
CA THR A 413 -33.48 11.22 -0.64
C THR A 413 -33.22 11.95 -1.97
N GLU A 414 -33.40 11.24 -3.08
CA GLU A 414 -33.12 11.65 -4.45
C GLU A 414 -31.64 11.90 -4.80
N GLY A 415 -30.69 11.50 -3.94
CA GLY A 415 -29.26 11.54 -4.25
C GLY A 415 -28.65 12.94 -4.37
N ARG A 416 -29.32 13.96 -3.82
CA ARG A 416 -28.95 15.38 -3.95
C ARG A 416 -27.76 15.80 -3.08
N VAL A 417 -27.76 15.40 -1.81
CA VAL A 417 -26.81 15.85 -0.79
C VAL A 417 -25.68 14.84 -0.65
N TRP A 418 -24.45 15.35 -0.69
CA TRP A 418 -23.23 14.55 -0.70
C TRP A 418 -22.32 14.90 0.47
N LYS A 419 -21.84 13.86 1.15
CA LYS A 419 -20.91 13.92 2.28
C LYS A 419 -19.54 13.38 1.90
N SER A 420 -18.54 13.61 2.76
CA SER A 420 -17.18 13.14 2.49
C SER A 420 -17.12 11.61 2.53
N SER A 421 -16.33 11.02 1.64
CA SER A 421 -16.09 9.58 1.56
C SER A 421 -14.59 9.27 1.47
N SER A 422 -13.76 9.95 2.25
CA SER A 422 -12.29 9.85 2.17
C SER A 422 -11.60 9.43 3.48
N THR A 423 -12.37 9.12 4.52
CA THR A 423 -11.83 8.63 5.79
C THR A 423 -11.06 7.34 5.56
N GLY A 424 -9.83 7.24 6.07
CA GLY A 424 -8.92 6.12 5.86
C GLY A 424 -8.21 6.07 4.50
N PHE A 425 -8.53 6.99 3.58
CA PHE A 425 -7.83 7.08 2.31
C PHE A 425 -6.55 7.92 2.46
N ILE A 426 -5.37 7.30 2.49
CA ILE A 426 -4.08 7.98 2.66
C ILE A 426 -3.25 7.77 1.41
N ALA A 427 -3.00 8.81 0.60
CA ALA A 427 -2.51 8.60 -0.77
C ALA A 427 -1.44 9.54 -1.34
N PRO A 428 -1.12 10.74 -0.81
CA PRO A 428 -0.03 11.50 -1.39
C PRO A 428 1.32 10.86 -1.04
N ARG A 429 2.13 10.58 -2.05
CA ARG A 429 3.51 10.11 -1.89
C ARG A 429 4.39 11.21 -1.28
N PHE A 430 5.26 10.86 -0.35
CA PHE A 430 6.28 11.81 0.15
C PHE A 430 7.48 11.87 -0.80
N PHE A 431 7.93 13.07 -1.13
CA PHE A 431 9.16 13.32 -1.90
C PHE A 431 10.37 13.55 -1.00
N ASP A 432 10.22 14.33 0.07
CA ASP A 432 11.28 14.53 1.07
C ASP A 432 10.72 15.04 2.41
N MET A 433 11.53 14.94 3.47
CA MET A 433 11.24 15.47 4.80
C MET A 433 12.45 16.15 5.41
N GLY A 434 12.24 17.28 6.08
CA GLY A 434 13.27 18.04 6.78
C GLY A 434 12.89 18.22 8.24
N PHE A 435 13.66 17.63 9.16
CA PHE A 435 13.43 17.73 10.60
C PHE A 435 14.26 18.84 11.22
N ASN A 436 13.70 19.54 12.21
CA ASN A 436 14.49 20.25 13.19
C ASN A 436 15.12 19.24 14.15
N GLU A 437 16.45 19.26 14.27
CA GLU A 437 17.20 18.27 15.04
C GLU A 437 17.20 18.51 16.55
N SER A 438 16.63 19.63 17.01
CA SER A 438 16.49 19.99 18.42
C SER A 438 15.04 20.00 18.90
N ASN A 439 14.06 19.89 17.99
CA ASN A 439 12.65 19.97 18.33
C ASN A 439 11.82 19.04 17.44
N TRP A 440 11.36 17.92 18.02
CA TRP A 440 10.55 16.93 17.30
C TRP A 440 9.23 17.48 16.76
N LYS A 441 8.75 18.60 17.31
CA LYS A 441 7.51 19.22 16.86
C LYS A 441 7.67 19.97 15.54
N VAL A 442 8.89 20.28 15.13
CA VAL A 442 9.16 21.12 13.96
C VAL A 442 9.73 20.29 12.82
N PHE A 443 8.94 20.11 11.76
CA PHE A 443 9.40 19.44 10.54
C PHE A 443 8.60 19.87 9.31
N GLY A 444 9.22 19.72 8.14
CA GLY A 444 8.61 19.90 6.83
C GLY A 444 8.43 18.58 6.10
N VAL A 445 7.37 18.47 5.30
CA VAL A 445 7.09 17.35 4.40
C VAL A 445 6.72 17.85 3.00
N ALA A 446 7.30 17.24 1.98
CA ALA A 446 6.99 17.49 0.57
C ALA A 446 6.10 16.36 0.04
N LEU A 447 4.92 16.70 -0.47
CA LEU A 447 3.91 15.76 -0.96
C LEU A 447 3.74 15.85 -2.47
N GLN A 448 3.58 14.69 -3.10
CA GLN A 448 3.20 14.59 -4.50
C GLN A 448 1.79 15.18 -4.71
N ASP A 449 1.70 16.07 -5.69
CA ASP A 449 0.49 16.79 -6.14
C ASP A 449 -0.22 17.68 -5.10
N ALA A 450 0.07 17.51 -3.81
CA ALA A 450 -0.48 18.30 -2.71
C ALA A 450 0.42 19.48 -2.28
N GLY A 451 1.72 19.47 -2.62
CA GLY A 451 2.66 20.57 -2.31
C GLY A 451 3.45 20.35 -1.02
N ASN A 452 3.98 21.43 -0.44
CA ASN A 452 4.86 21.38 0.74
C ASN A 452 4.16 21.89 1.99
N TYR A 453 4.49 21.25 3.11
CA TYR A 453 3.82 21.46 4.38
C TYR A 453 4.83 21.50 5.52
N PHE A 454 4.54 22.31 6.54
CA PHE A 454 5.42 22.56 7.67
C PHE A 454 4.60 22.54 8.95
N THR A 455 5.11 21.90 10.00
CA THR A 455 4.49 21.83 11.33
C THR A 455 5.44 22.39 12.38
N GLU A 456 4.88 23.01 13.44
CA GLU A 456 5.60 23.37 14.67
C GLU A 456 5.02 22.69 15.92
N ASN A 457 4.11 21.74 15.73
CA ASN A 457 3.37 21.04 16.80
C ASN A 457 3.38 19.51 16.66
N GLY A 458 4.40 18.95 15.99
CA GLY A 458 4.59 17.50 15.92
C GLY A 458 3.58 16.79 15.03
N GLY A 459 2.97 17.53 14.10
CA GLY A 459 1.92 17.03 13.24
C GLY A 459 0.52 17.02 13.87
N GLU A 460 0.31 17.64 15.04
CA GLU A 460 -1.06 17.77 15.60
C GLU A 460 -2.03 18.47 14.64
N TRP A 461 -1.54 19.39 13.80
CA TRP A 461 -2.35 20.08 12.80
C TRP A 461 -2.85 19.20 11.66
N PHE A 462 -2.26 18.02 11.42
CA PHE A 462 -2.85 17.06 10.49
C PHE A 462 -4.29 16.73 10.89
N TYR A 463 -4.67 16.98 12.14
CA TYR A 463 -5.92 16.57 12.74
C TYR A 463 -6.81 17.72 13.27
N GLN A 464 -6.48 19.01 13.13
CA GLN A 464 -7.31 20.11 13.71
C GLN A 464 -8.27 20.74 12.67
N ASN A 465 -9.45 21.22 13.13
CA ASN A 465 -10.61 21.59 12.27
C ASN A 465 -11.23 23.01 12.46
N ASP A 466 -10.50 23.97 13.03
CA ASP A 466 -10.90 25.40 13.05
C ASP A 466 -10.54 26.16 11.72
N PRO A 467 -11.50 26.81 11.04
CA PRO A 467 -11.33 27.49 9.74
C PRO A 467 -10.32 28.66 9.70
N ASP A 468 -10.25 29.46 10.75
CA ASP A 468 -9.32 30.60 10.82
C ASP A 468 -7.88 30.11 11.06
N TYR A 469 -7.74 28.96 11.71
CA TYR A 469 -6.47 28.26 11.86
C TYR A 469 -6.09 27.42 10.62
N LEU A 470 -7.01 26.94 9.76
CA LEU A 470 -6.70 26.11 8.57
C LEU A 470 -5.76 26.81 7.59
N ILE A 471 -5.93 28.11 7.42
CA ILE A 471 -5.06 28.97 6.61
C ILE A 471 -3.65 29.09 7.23
N GLN A 472 -3.50 28.83 8.53
CA GLN A 472 -2.24 28.87 9.28
C GLN A 472 -1.56 27.49 9.49
N ARG A 473 -2.31 26.38 9.35
CA ARG A 473 -1.99 25.01 9.80
C ARG A 473 -0.95 24.22 9.04
N MET A 474 -0.71 24.59 7.79
CA MET A 474 0.11 23.82 6.87
C MET A 474 0.35 24.75 5.69
N LYS A 475 1.39 25.59 5.80
CA LYS A 475 1.57 26.69 4.85
C LYS A 475 2.01 26.15 3.50
N LYS A 476 1.01 25.94 2.64
CA LYS A 476 1.19 25.51 1.26
C LYS A 476 1.97 26.57 0.50
N VAL A 477 3.20 26.23 0.18
CA VAL A 477 4.01 26.98 -0.78
C VAL A 477 3.70 26.42 -2.15
N HIS A 478 3.04 27.21 -2.99
CA HIS A 478 2.70 26.78 -4.33
C HIS A 478 3.96 26.56 -5.17
N THR A 479 4.35 25.29 -5.34
CA THR A 479 5.13 24.84 -6.48
C THR A 479 4.13 24.27 -7.49
N SER A 480 3.83 25.01 -8.55
CA SER A 480 2.74 24.66 -9.47
C SER A 480 3.09 23.43 -10.30
N TRP A 481 2.26 22.38 -10.22
CA TRP A 481 2.32 21.28 -11.19
C TRP A 481 1.82 21.69 -12.57
N SER A 482 1.06 22.79 -12.68
CA SER A 482 0.73 23.41 -13.97
C SER A 482 1.94 24.02 -14.69
N GLY A 483 3.16 23.85 -14.17
CA GLY A 483 4.44 24.27 -14.75
C GLY A 483 5.66 23.40 -14.38
N GLY A 484 5.46 22.17 -13.87
CA GLY A 484 6.50 21.14 -13.83
C GLY A 484 7.68 21.32 -12.87
N VAL A 485 7.48 21.69 -11.60
CA VAL A 485 8.53 21.79 -10.57
C VAL A 485 8.20 20.91 -9.35
N THR A 486 9.14 20.05 -8.90
CA THR A 486 9.02 19.14 -7.74
C THR A 486 10.13 19.41 -6.71
N VAL A 487 9.90 19.04 -5.45
CA VAL A 487 10.96 19.08 -4.41
C VAL A 487 11.87 17.86 -4.56
N HIS A 488 13.17 18.12 -4.63
CA HIS A 488 14.20 17.08 -4.67
C HIS A 488 14.89 16.87 -3.34
N SER A 489 15.07 17.94 -2.55
CA SER A 489 15.70 17.88 -1.23
C SER A 489 15.24 19.03 -0.34
N MET A 490 15.13 18.79 0.97
CA MET A 490 14.75 19.77 1.97
C MET A 490 15.55 19.58 3.25
N VAL A 491 16.06 20.68 3.81
CA VAL A 491 16.68 20.71 5.15
C VAL A 491 16.11 21.84 5.98
N CYS A 492 16.03 21.64 7.30
CA CYS A 492 15.71 22.67 8.29
C CYS A 492 16.98 22.94 9.12
N LEU A 493 17.41 24.20 9.18
CA LEU A 493 18.50 24.63 10.07
C LEU A 493 18.02 24.60 11.53
N PRO A 494 18.91 24.33 12.50
CA PRO A 494 18.53 24.15 13.90
C PRO A 494 17.90 25.41 14.51
N ASP A 495 16.88 25.20 15.33
CA ASP A 495 16.24 26.20 16.18
C ASP A 495 15.79 25.55 17.50
N PRO A 496 16.40 25.90 18.65
CA PRO A 496 17.39 26.95 18.84
C PRO A 496 18.74 26.64 18.16
N TRP A 497 19.50 27.69 17.85
CA TRP A 497 20.85 27.54 17.31
C TRP A 497 21.76 26.81 18.31
N PRO A 498 22.64 25.88 17.87
CA PRO A 498 23.47 25.11 18.80
C PRO A 498 24.42 26.02 19.57
N ALA A 499 24.44 25.91 20.91
CA ALA A 499 25.27 26.75 21.77
C ALA A 499 26.78 26.63 21.49
N ASN A 500 27.22 25.45 21.03
CA ASN A 500 28.63 25.17 20.71
C ASN A 500 28.99 25.45 19.25
N ALA A 501 28.04 25.93 18.43
CA ALA A 501 28.31 26.34 17.06
C ALA A 501 28.73 27.82 17.01
N PRO A 502 29.49 28.24 15.98
CA PRO A 502 29.67 29.65 15.69
C PRO A 502 28.31 30.36 15.61
N PRO A 503 28.19 31.62 16.07
CA PRO A 503 26.95 32.38 15.96
C PRO A 503 26.41 32.38 14.52
N PRO A 504 25.09 32.47 14.33
CA PRO A 504 24.52 32.57 13.00
C PRO A 504 25.05 33.84 12.32
N VAL A 505 25.70 33.68 11.16
CA VAL A 505 26.20 34.80 10.34
C VAL A 505 25.03 35.61 9.79
N ASP A 506 23.95 34.93 9.46
CA ASP A 506 22.67 35.54 9.13
C ASP A 506 21.68 35.36 10.29
N PRO A 507 21.21 36.44 10.94
CA PRO A 507 20.32 36.35 12.10
C PRO A 507 19.04 35.55 11.86
N ASP A 508 18.57 35.48 10.61
CA ASP A 508 17.37 34.75 10.19
C ASP A 508 17.63 33.28 9.80
N ALA A 509 18.87 32.78 9.98
CA ALA A 509 19.22 31.39 9.67
C ALA A 509 18.59 30.34 10.63
N PRO A 510 18.46 30.57 11.95
CA PRO A 510 17.84 29.59 12.84
C PRO A 510 16.41 29.24 12.41
N GLY A 511 16.13 27.94 12.22
CA GLY A 511 14.81 27.44 11.80
C GLY A 511 14.50 27.59 10.32
N ARG A 512 15.43 28.12 9.52
CA ARG A 512 15.26 28.28 8.07
C ARG A 512 15.14 26.93 7.37
N TYR A 513 14.17 26.83 6.47
CA TYR A 513 14.15 25.76 5.49
C TYR A 513 14.87 26.18 4.22
N ILE A 514 15.66 25.26 3.67
CA ILE A 514 16.30 25.38 2.37
C ILE A 514 15.82 24.20 1.54
N VAL A 515 15.17 24.50 0.40
CA VAL A 515 14.51 23.50 -0.42
C VAL A 515 15.03 23.58 -1.84
N GLY A 516 15.50 22.43 -2.35
CA GLY A 516 15.88 22.24 -3.73
C GLY A 516 14.66 21.85 -4.56
N ILE A 517 14.28 22.69 -5.52
CA ILE A 517 13.14 22.46 -6.41
C ILE A 517 13.60 22.34 -7.86
N GLY A 518 12.90 21.60 -8.70
CA GLY A 518 13.25 21.54 -10.13
C GLY A 518 12.30 20.66 -10.93
N PRO A 519 12.38 20.68 -12.27
CA PRO A 519 11.58 19.77 -13.08
C PRO A 519 11.90 18.31 -12.84
N SER A 520 10.86 17.47 -12.77
CA SER A 520 10.93 16.04 -12.43
C SER A 520 11.92 15.23 -13.29
N GLN A 521 12.34 15.75 -14.45
CA GLN A 521 13.28 15.12 -15.37
C GLN A 521 14.46 16.01 -15.82
N SER A 522 14.69 17.19 -15.22
CA SER A 522 15.78 18.10 -15.65
C SER A 522 16.94 18.19 -14.65
N SER A 523 18.05 18.80 -15.05
CA SER A 523 19.15 19.19 -14.15
C SER A 523 19.06 20.65 -13.69
N ASN A 524 18.00 21.37 -14.09
CA ASN A 524 17.83 22.80 -13.83
C ASN A 524 17.12 23.05 -12.49
N ASN A 525 17.75 22.61 -11.42
CA ASN A 525 17.22 22.73 -10.06
C ASN A 525 17.53 24.13 -9.48
N GLN A 526 16.62 24.67 -8.68
CA GLN A 526 16.66 25.97 -8.02
C GLN A 526 16.56 25.80 -6.51
N PHE A 527 16.86 26.87 -5.77
CA PHE A 527 16.57 26.93 -4.34
C PHE A 527 15.42 27.87 -4.07
N ILE A 528 14.61 27.49 -3.10
CA ILE A 528 13.75 28.39 -2.35
C ILE A 528 14.15 28.27 -0.88
N LEU A 529 14.14 29.39 -0.18
CA LEU A 529 14.39 29.43 1.26
C LEU A 529 13.30 30.21 1.96
N THR A 530 13.10 29.88 3.23
CA THR A 530 12.19 30.62 4.10
C THR A 530 12.90 31.78 4.75
N LEU A 531 12.24 32.92 4.80
CA LEU A 531 12.70 34.05 5.62
C LEU A 531 12.16 34.02 7.05
N ASP A 532 11.10 33.25 7.28
CA ASP A 532 10.34 33.27 8.53
C ASP A 532 10.11 31.86 9.10
N LYS A 533 11.12 31.00 8.98
CA LYS A 533 11.13 29.63 9.56
C LYS A 533 10.02 28.71 9.02
N GLY A 534 9.69 28.85 7.74
CA GLY A 534 8.63 28.04 7.10
C GLY A 534 7.23 28.60 7.27
N LYS A 535 7.12 29.87 7.68
CA LYS A 535 5.84 30.55 7.86
C LYS A 535 5.33 31.02 6.49
N THR A 536 5.16 32.32 6.25
CA THR A 536 4.51 32.88 5.06
C THR A 536 5.46 33.33 3.95
N GLU A 537 6.70 33.69 4.28
CA GLU A 537 7.61 34.37 3.35
C GLU A 537 8.66 33.42 2.78
N TRP A 538 8.44 33.05 1.52
CA TRP A 538 9.41 32.36 0.68
C TRP A 538 9.97 33.35 -0.31
N LYS A 539 11.27 33.63 -0.23
CA LYS A 539 11.94 34.50 -1.22
C LYS A 539 12.46 33.70 -2.40
N GLU A 540 12.36 34.32 -3.57
CA GLU A 540 12.78 33.77 -4.85
C GLU A 540 14.30 33.53 -4.92
N TRP A 541 14.66 32.34 -5.44
CA TRP A 541 15.72 32.07 -6.41
C TRP A 541 17.03 32.87 -6.22
N ILE A 542 17.94 32.33 -5.40
CA ILE A 542 19.29 32.88 -5.32
C ILE A 542 20.00 32.67 -6.68
N GLU A 543 20.22 33.79 -7.37
CA GLU A 543 20.92 34.08 -8.64
C GLU A 543 21.27 32.93 -9.60
N GLN A 544 20.88 33.09 -10.88
CA GLN A 544 21.12 32.20 -12.02
C GLN A 544 22.54 32.30 -12.64
N LYS A 545 23.48 33.02 -12.01
CA LYS A 545 24.82 33.21 -12.58
C LYS A 545 25.71 32.00 -12.24
N ILE A 546 25.97 31.15 -13.25
CA ILE A 546 26.82 29.95 -13.17
C ILE A 546 28.15 30.19 -12.45
N ASP A 547 28.70 31.39 -12.59
CA ASP A 547 30.05 31.76 -12.16
C ASP A 547 30.16 32.09 -10.65
N VAL A 548 29.03 32.32 -9.97
CA VAL A 548 28.93 32.60 -8.53
C VAL A 548 28.18 31.49 -7.78
N GLY A 549 28.13 30.27 -8.34
CA GLY A 549 27.38 29.13 -7.77
C GLY A 549 25.91 29.04 -8.25
N GLY A 550 25.51 29.90 -9.18
CA GLY A 550 24.17 30.04 -9.74
C GLY A 550 23.83 29.17 -10.96
N GLY A 551 24.51 28.04 -11.18
CA GLY A 551 24.38 27.24 -12.40
C GLY A 551 23.59 25.92 -12.28
N VAL A 552 23.33 25.30 -13.44
CA VAL A 552 22.61 24.02 -13.71
C VAL A 552 23.29 22.77 -13.10
N VAL A 553 23.85 22.86 -11.90
CA VAL A 553 24.73 21.83 -11.33
C VAL A 553 24.04 21.09 -10.19
N ASN A 554 23.60 19.86 -10.45
CA ASN A 554 23.04 18.85 -9.54
C ASN A 554 22.75 19.31 -8.09
N ARG A 555 21.67 20.07 -7.89
CA ARG A 555 21.18 20.54 -6.58
C ARG A 555 20.14 19.60 -5.97
N SER A 556 20.26 18.30 -6.24
CA SER A 556 19.29 17.28 -5.82
C SER A 556 19.46 16.82 -4.37
N LYS A 557 20.54 17.24 -3.69
CA LYS A 557 20.85 16.92 -2.29
C LYS A 557 21.39 18.15 -1.58
N ILE A 558 20.80 18.48 -0.43
CA ILE A 558 21.18 19.60 0.42
C ILE A 558 21.55 19.05 1.79
N PHE A 559 22.63 19.60 2.36
CA PHE A 559 23.13 19.21 3.68
C PHE A 559 23.63 20.46 4.40
N TYR A 560 23.46 20.54 5.71
CA TYR A 560 24.10 21.56 6.54
C TYR A 560 24.98 20.89 7.61
N HIS A 561 26.01 21.61 8.04
CA HIS A 561 26.92 21.08 9.04
C HIS A 561 26.39 21.26 10.46
N MET A 562 26.33 20.20 11.27
CA MET A 562 25.69 20.26 12.58
C MET A 562 26.44 21.12 13.60
N GLN A 563 27.78 21.05 13.64
CA GLN A 563 28.57 21.88 14.58
C GLN A 563 28.80 23.29 14.06
N ASN A 564 28.43 23.57 12.80
CA ASN A 564 28.52 24.90 12.21
C ASN A 564 27.42 25.07 11.16
N PRO A 565 26.17 25.31 11.58
CA PRO A 565 25.02 25.33 10.66
C PRO A 565 25.02 26.51 9.68
N ASN A 566 25.99 27.43 9.80
CA ASN A 566 26.27 28.41 8.76
C ASN A 566 26.75 27.76 7.45
N ILE A 567 27.37 26.58 7.52
CA ILE A 567 27.90 25.87 6.36
C ILE A 567 26.83 24.97 5.77
N VAL A 568 26.41 25.28 4.54
CA VAL A 568 25.41 24.49 3.79
C VAL A 568 25.98 24.11 2.43
N TYR A 569 25.84 22.84 2.04
CA TYR A 569 26.21 22.36 0.73
C TYR A 569 24.99 21.97 -0.09
N ALA A 570 25.05 22.23 -1.38
CA ALA A 570 24.08 21.75 -2.33
C ALA A 570 24.72 21.52 -3.71
N GLY A 571 24.95 20.25 -4.02
CA GLY A 571 25.82 19.88 -5.14
C GLY A 571 27.24 20.43 -4.93
N PRO A 572 27.83 21.15 -5.89
CA PRO A 572 29.15 21.76 -5.71
C PRO A 572 29.10 23.11 -4.98
N ASN A 573 27.90 23.64 -4.71
CA ASN A 573 27.76 24.95 -4.09
C ASN A 573 27.92 24.85 -2.58
N ILE A 574 28.54 25.85 -1.99
CA ILE A 574 28.73 26.02 -0.56
C ILE A 574 28.26 27.41 -0.14
N SER A 575 27.44 27.46 0.91
CA SER A 575 27.06 28.65 1.64
C SER A 575 27.79 28.68 2.98
N MET A 576 28.14 29.88 3.42
CA MET A 576 28.83 30.14 4.71
C MET A 576 27.97 30.99 5.65
N ASP A 577 26.71 31.23 5.30
CA ASP A 577 25.78 32.11 6.01
C ASP A 577 24.37 31.51 6.15
N GLY A 578 24.30 30.17 6.23
CA GLY A 578 23.03 29.47 6.43
C GLY A 578 22.12 29.51 5.20
N GLY A 579 22.72 29.43 4.01
CA GLY A 579 22.02 29.32 2.73
C GLY A 579 21.60 30.65 2.09
N LYS A 580 21.98 31.81 2.66
CA LYS A 580 21.61 33.14 2.13
C LYS A 580 22.43 33.51 0.91
N THR A 581 23.73 33.26 0.92
CA THR A 581 24.65 33.45 -0.21
C THR A 581 25.37 32.14 -0.51
N TRP A 582 25.74 31.96 -1.78
CA TRP A 582 26.36 30.74 -2.27
C TRP A 582 27.62 31.07 -3.07
N THR A 583 28.58 30.16 -3.01
CA THR A 583 29.78 30.12 -3.86
C THR A 583 29.95 28.69 -4.38
N ILE A 584 30.86 28.48 -5.33
CA ILE A 584 31.19 27.14 -5.82
C ILE A 584 32.52 26.67 -5.22
N ASN A 585 32.61 25.41 -4.78
CA ASN A 585 33.89 24.90 -4.29
C ASN A 585 34.97 24.92 -5.41
N PRO A 586 36.26 25.07 -5.08
CA PRO A 586 37.32 25.30 -6.08
C PRO A 586 37.45 24.22 -7.16
N LYS A 587 37.04 22.97 -6.84
CA LYS A 587 37.10 21.83 -7.76
C LYS A 587 35.80 21.61 -8.53
N LYS A 588 34.76 22.40 -8.26
CA LYS A 588 33.40 22.28 -8.84
C LYS A 588 32.82 20.86 -8.70
N LYS A 589 33.27 20.09 -7.70
CA LYS A 589 32.82 18.71 -7.46
C LYS A 589 31.56 18.71 -6.61
N SER A 590 30.58 17.88 -6.96
CA SER A 590 29.36 17.74 -6.16
C SER A 590 29.64 17.04 -4.84
N VAL A 591 29.27 17.68 -3.73
CA VAL A 591 29.23 17.04 -2.41
C VAL A 591 27.99 16.15 -2.36
N ILE A 592 28.18 14.86 -2.02
CA ILE A 592 27.11 13.86 -1.93
C ILE A 592 26.76 13.48 -0.49
N GLY A 593 27.57 13.93 0.46
CA GLY A 593 27.40 13.76 1.89
C GLY A 593 28.52 14.46 2.67
N MET A 594 28.32 14.59 3.98
CA MET A 594 29.26 15.24 4.89
C MET A 594 29.38 14.49 6.20
N SER A 595 30.49 14.70 6.90
CA SER A 595 30.59 14.31 8.30
C SER A 595 29.68 15.18 9.16
N ARG A 596 29.00 14.56 10.12
CA ARG A 596 28.22 15.25 11.15
C ARG A 596 29.06 15.61 12.39
N ILE A 597 30.28 15.07 12.48
CA ILE A 597 31.20 15.26 13.62
C ILE A 597 32.42 16.14 13.29
N ASN A 598 32.64 16.50 12.03
CA ASN A 598 33.74 17.38 11.62
C ASN A 598 33.36 18.18 10.36
N SER A 599 33.36 19.52 10.49
CA SER A 599 32.91 20.45 9.43
C SER A 599 33.74 20.44 8.17
N ASP A 600 34.96 19.93 8.25
CA ASP A 600 35.89 20.00 7.15
C ASP A 600 35.79 18.75 6.26
N ILE A 601 35.04 17.74 6.70
CA ILE A 601 34.96 16.45 6.04
C ILE A 601 33.72 16.34 5.17
N VAL A 602 33.94 16.22 3.86
CA VAL A 602 32.89 16.03 2.85
C VAL A 602 33.26 14.92 1.86
N TYR A 603 32.25 14.34 1.23
CA TYR A 603 32.40 13.20 0.34
C TYR A 603 31.88 13.51 -1.06
N SER A 604 32.54 12.93 -2.05
CA SER A 604 32.17 13.00 -3.47
C SER A 604 32.47 11.66 -4.13
N TYR A 605 32.11 11.53 -5.40
CA TYR A 605 32.53 10.40 -6.20
C TYR A 605 32.80 10.81 -7.64
N THR A 606 33.62 10.03 -8.33
CA THR A 606 33.72 10.05 -9.79
C THR A 606 33.23 8.73 -10.38
N SER A 607 32.73 8.77 -11.61
CA SER A 607 32.32 7.57 -12.35
C SER A 607 33.24 7.41 -13.57
N PRO A 608 34.39 6.72 -13.43
CA PRO A 608 35.33 6.54 -14.54
C PRO A 608 34.73 5.74 -15.71
N SER A 609 33.77 4.87 -15.44
CA SER A 609 32.98 4.17 -16.46
C SER A 609 31.63 3.75 -15.89
N LYS A 610 30.72 3.30 -16.77
CA LYS A 610 29.38 2.85 -16.39
C LYS A 610 29.46 1.82 -15.25
N HIS A 611 28.70 2.04 -14.18
CA HIS A 611 28.65 1.19 -12.98
C HIS A 611 29.93 1.13 -12.15
N LYS A 612 31.00 1.84 -12.50
CA LYS A 612 32.22 1.93 -11.71
C LYS A 612 32.27 3.30 -11.04
N TYR A 613 32.49 3.29 -9.73
CA TYR A 613 32.53 4.48 -8.90
C TYR A 613 33.80 4.52 -8.08
N VAL A 614 34.39 5.71 -7.97
CA VAL A 614 35.53 6.00 -7.09
C VAL A 614 35.03 7.00 -6.06
N LEU A 615 34.96 6.54 -4.81
CA LEU A 615 34.56 7.36 -3.67
C LEU A 615 35.76 8.17 -3.19
N GLU A 616 35.50 9.44 -2.91
CA GLU A 616 36.53 10.41 -2.53
C GLU A 616 36.11 11.13 -1.25
N ARG A 617 37.10 11.41 -0.38
CA ARG A 617 36.95 12.18 0.86
C ARG A 617 37.81 13.43 0.77
N SER A 618 37.25 14.56 1.20
CA SER A 618 37.97 15.78 1.49
C SER A 618 37.97 15.99 3.00
N THR A 619 39.03 16.58 3.53
CA THR A 619 39.16 16.98 4.95
C THR A 619 39.41 18.49 5.09
N ASP A 620 39.14 19.26 4.04
CA ASP A 620 39.39 20.70 3.93
C ASP A 620 38.27 21.44 3.18
N ARG A 621 37.02 20.95 3.32
CA ARG A 621 35.81 21.54 2.73
C ARG A 621 35.78 21.51 1.20
N GLY A 622 36.32 20.44 0.62
CA GLY A 622 36.32 20.19 -0.82
C GLY A 622 37.43 20.91 -1.60
N GLN A 623 38.45 21.46 -0.92
CA GLN A 623 39.62 22.06 -1.58
C GLN A 623 40.52 20.98 -2.18
N THR A 624 40.79 19.92 -1.42
CA THR A 624 41.51 18.71 -1.85
C THR A 624 40.65 17.46 -1.66
N TRP A 625 40.90 16.45 -2.48
CA TRP A 625 40.13 15.20 -2.51
C TRP A 625 41.08 14.01 -2.60
N LYS A 626 40.89 13.03 -1.73
CA LYS A 626 41.62 11.77 -1.71
C LYS A 626 40.66 10.62 -2.04
N GLU A 627 41.07 9.74 -2.94
CA GLU A 627 40.36 8.48 -3.17
C GLU A 627 40.39 7.61 -1.91
N ILE A 628 39.22 7.09 -1.52
CA ILE A 628 39.08 6.21 -0.37
C ILE A 628 38.59 4.81 -0.75
N TYR A 629 37.76 4.65 -1.78
CA TYR A 629 37.24 3.32 -2.13
C TYR A 629 36.82 3.23 -3.60
N ARG A 630 36.95 2.05 -4.21
CA ARG A 630 36.43 1.76 -5.56
C ARG A 630 35.34 0.70 -5.49
N ILE A 631 34.22 0.93 -6.15
CA ILE A 631 33.09 0.00 -6.13
C ILE A 631 32.43 -0.12 -7.49
N SER A 632 31.85 -1.30 -7.74
CA SER A 632 31.09 -1.61 -8.95
C SER A 632 29.63 -1.85 -8.58
N ILE A 633 28.72 -1.00 -9.04
CA ILE A 633 27.29 -1.06 -8.71
C ILE A 633 26.46 -0.90 -9.98
N THR A 634 25.63 -1.90 -10.28
CA THR A 634 24.64 -1.82 -11.36
C THR A 634 23.39 -1.07 -10.88
N THR A 635 23.25 0.19 -11.29
CA THR A 635 22.08 1.03 -10.98
C THR A 635 20.91 0.69 -11.92
N GLU A 636 19.68 0.64 -11.37
CA GLU A 636 18.47 0.19 -12.10
C GLU A 636 17.80 1.27 -12.97
N ASN A 637 18.24 2.52 -12.95
CA ASN A 637 17.50 3.62 -13.61
C ASN A 637 18.01 3.96 -15.01
N ALA A 638 17.13 3.83 -15.99
CA ALA A 638 17.19 4.56 -17.24
C ALA A 638 16.91 6.06 -16.95
N GLY A 639 17.95 6.84 -16.64
CA GLY A 639 17.80 8.31 -16.56
C GLY A 639 18.86 9.05 -15.77
N LYS A 640 19.20 8.63 -14.54
CA LYS A 640 20.28 9.23 -13.72
C LYS A 640 20.88 8.18 -12.75
N PRO A 641 22.10 7.67 -13.01
CA PRO A 641 22.70 6.59 -12.23
C PRO A 641 23.48 7.15 -11.03
N GLU A 642 22.80 7.60 -9.97
CA GLU A 642 23.50 7.92 -8.73
C GLU A 642 23.78 6.66 -7.90
N PRO A 643 25.03 6.42 -7.46
CA PRO A 643 25.35 5.33 -6.54
C PRO A 643 24.74 5.60 -5.16
N HIS A 644 24.23 4.55 -4.54
CA HIS A 644 23.55 4.60 -3.25
C HIS A 644 24.59 4.64 -2.11
N PHE A 645 25.16 5.81 -1.79
CA PHE A 645 26.05 6.02 -0.65
C PHE A 645 25.33 6.74 0.49
N TYR A 646 25.41 6.18 1.69
CA TYR A 646 24.74 6.68 2.89
C TYR A 646 25.77 6.82 4.01
N PHE A 647 25.92 8.02 4.55
CA PHE A 647 26.98 8.35 5.51
C PHE A 647 26.46 8.18 6.93
N SER A 648 27.27 7.56 7.80
CA SER A 648 26.91 7.41 9.21
C SER A 648 26.81 8.77 9.91
N PRO A 649 25.73 9.05 10.65
CA PRO A 649 25.65 10.27 11.46
C PRO A 649 26.60 10.29 12.65
N THR A 650 26.99 9.11 13.13
CA THR A 650 27.78 8.92 14.35
C THR A 650 29.27 8.67 14.08
N SER A 651 29.67 8.57 12.81
CA SER A 651 31.05 8.31 12.42
C SER A 651 31.39 8.86 11.03
N ASP A 652 32.53 9.53 10.92
CA ASP A 652 33.12 9.91 9.63
C ASP A 652 33.97 8.79 9.01
N LYS A 653 33.98 7.60 9.62
CA LYS A 653 34.72 6.43 9.16
C LYS A 653 33.83 5.34 8.58
N HIS A 654 32.50 5.53 8.57
CA HIS A 654 31.53 4.52 8.17
C HIS A 654 30.62 5.02 7.05
N ILE A 655 30.57 4.29 5.95
CA ILE A 655 29.76 4.61 4.77
C ILE A 655 29.00 3.35 4.35
N PHE A 656 27.69 3.39 4.38
CA PHE A 656 26.83 2.30 3.96
C PHE A 656 26.52 2.42 2.47
N THR A 657 26.47 1.29 1.78
CA THR A 657 26.15 1.22 0.35
C THR A 657 25.63 -0.17 -0.03
N VAL A 658 25.55 -0.44 -1.31
CA VAL A 658 25.19 -1.75 -1.86
C VAL A 658 26.34 -2.37 -2.64
N ASP A 659 26.44 -3.69 -2.59
CA ASP A 659 27.41 -4.45 -3.38
C ASP A 659 26.92 -4.65 -4.84
N GLU A 660 27.73 -5.34 -5.65
CA GLU A 660 27.40 -5.69 -7.04
C GLU A 660 26.11 -6.54 -7.18
N ASN A 661 25.71 -7.23 -6.11
CA ASN A 661 24.50 -8.03 -6.03
C ASN A 661 23.31 -7.25 -5.44
N LYS A 662 23.46 -5.92 -5.27
CA LYS A 662 22.47 -5.00 -4.68
C LYS A 662 22.13 -5.30 -3.22
N ASP A 663 23.04 -5.99 -2.52
CA ASP A 663 22.91 -6.33 -1.09
C ASP A 663 23.60 -5.28 -0.22
N VAL A 664 23.22 -5.18 1.05
CA VAL A 664 23.77 -4.21 1.99
C VAL A 664 25.26 -4.47 2.26
N MET A 665 26.06 -3.42 2.24
CA MET A 665 27.44 -3.44 2.71
C MET A 665 27.82 -2.14 3.44
N ILE A 666 28.87 -2.22 4.25
CA ILE A 666 29.53 -1.08 4.88
C ILE A 666 30.95 -0.94 4.34
N ILE A 667 31.40 0.28 4.11
CA ILE A 667 32.78 0.66 3.85
C ILE A 667 33.29 1.36 5.11
N LYS A 668 34.40 0.89 5.68
CA LYS A 668 34.97 1.40 6.93
C LYS A 668 36.46 1.72 6.82
N GLU A 669 36.87 2.81 7.45
CA GLU A 669 38.29 3.15 7.67
C GLU A 669 38.84 2.38 8.88
N GLY A 670 39.90 1.59 8.68
CA GLY A 670 40.65 0.94 9.74
C GLY A 670 41.56 1.90 10.50
N ASP A 671 42.15 1.43 11.60
CA ASP A 671 43.11 2.21 12.40
C ASP A 671 44.38 2.58 11.61
N ASP A 672 44.69 1.82 10.56
CA ASP A 672 45.76 2.06 9.59
C ASP A 672 45.39 3.08 8.50
N GLY A 673 44.16 3.64 8.54
CA GLY A 673 43.64 4.56 7.55
C GLY A 673 43.22 3.90 6.23
N VAL A 674 43.21 2.57 6.16
CA VAL A 674 42.79 1.82 4.97
C VAL A 674 41.28 1.61 5.00
N TRP A 675 40.63 1.90 3.88
CA TRP A 675 39.19 1.72 3.73
C TRP A 675 38.88 0.33 3.14
N THR A 676 38.04 -0.43 3.84
CA THR A 676 37.65 -1.80 3.47
C THR A 676 36.14 -1.96 3.42
N GLY A 677 35.65 -2.80 2.49
CA GLY A 677 34.23 -3.12 2.37
C GLY A 677 33.89 -4.44 3.06
N THR A 678 32.79 -4.46 3.83
CA THR A 678 32.25 -5.66 4.48
C THR A 678 30.77 -5.82 4.13
N LYS A 679 30.36 -7.02 3.71
CA LYS A 679 28.96 -7.33 3.40
C LYS A 679 28.17 -7.52 4.70
N LEU A 680 26.95 -6.99 4.74
CA LEU A 680 26.04 -7.05 5.90
C LEU A 680 24.77 -7.84 5.56
N SER A 681 24.88 -8.80 4.65
CA SER A 681 23.80 -9.38 3.84
C SER A 681 22.40 -9.42 4.47
N ILE A 682 21.45 -8.77 3.82
CA ILE A 682 20.02 -8.85 4.18
C ILE A 682 19.36 -10.05 3.52
N LYS A 683 19.99 -10.61 2.47
CA LYS A 683 19.35 -11.58 1.58
C LYS A 683 18.76 -12.81 2.25
N PRO A 684 19.43 -13.43 3.23
CA PRO A 684 18.88 -14.61 3.92
C PRO A 684 17.55 -14.35 4.64
N TYR A 685 17.26 -13.09 4.96
CA TYR A 685 16.04 -12.67 5.65
C TYR A 685 14.89 -12.36 4.69
N ALA A 686 15.17 -12.15 3.39
CA ALA A 686 14.20 -11.73 2.38
C ALA A 686 13.70 -12.89 1.51
N THR A 687 13.02 -13.86 2.14
CA THR A 687 12.67 -15.16 1.52
C THR A 687 11.41 -15.16 0.64
N VAL A 688 10.62 -14.07 0.59
CA VAL A 688 9.22 -14.07 0.11
C VAL A 688 9.02 -13.39 -1.26
N PHE A 689 10.07 -12.90 -1.93
CA PHE A 689 9.92 -12.03 -3.12
C PHE A 689 10.70 -12.50 -4.36
N PRO A 690 10.20 -12.17 -5.58
CA PRO A 690 10.79 -12.63 -6.84
C PRO A 690 12.26 -12.21 -6.95
N PRO A 691 13.12 -12.95 -7.66
CA PRO A 691 14.59 -12.86 -7.62
C PRO A 691 15.24 -11.53 -8.10
N ALA A 692 14.48 -10.49 -8.44
CA ALA A 692 14.99 -9.20 -8.91
C ALA A 692 14.63 -8.06 -7.94
N TRP A 693 15.41 -7.91 -6.88
CA TRP A 693 15.24 -6.94 -5.79
C TRP A 693 16.57 -6.27 -5.44
N GLY A 694 16.47 -5.12 -4.77
CA GLY A 694 17.62 -4.38 -4.28
C GLY A 694 17.23 -3.38 -3.20
N ILE A 695 18.23 -2.89 -2.49
CA ILE A 695 18.07 -1.82 -1.50
C ILE A 695 17.86 -0.48 -2.21
N LYS A 696 16.73 0.18 -1.95
CA LYS A 696 16.43 1.51 -2.49
C LYS A 696 16.93 2.62 -1.59
N LYS A 697 16.83 2.44 -0.27
CA LYS A 697 17.29 3.43 0.71
C LYS A 697 17.88 2.73 1.92
N PHE A 698 18.92 3.33 2.48
CA PHE A 698 19.52 2.91 3.73
C PHE A 698 19.60 4.13 4.65
N ILE A 699 19.35 3.94 5.94
CA ILE A 699 19.48 4.97 6.96
C ILE A 699 20.21 4.36 8.15
N ALA A 700 21.27 5.02 8.60
CA ALA A 700 21.86 4.72 9.91
C ALA A 700 21.24 5.65 10.95
N ASP A 701 21.06 5.15 12.17
CA ASP A 701 20.48 5.93 13.25
C ASP A 701 21.38 7.13 13.63
N TYR A 702 20.74 8.21 14.08
CA TYR A 702 21.43 9.45 14.45
C TYR A 702 22.24 9.35 15.73
N HIS A 703 21.87 8.43 16.62
CA HIS A 703 22.39 8.33 17.98
C HIS A 703 22.97 6.95 18.31
N ASP A 704 22.49 5.89 17.66
CA ASP A 704 23.01 4.53 17.82
C ASP A 704 23.83 4.11 16.59
N PRO A 705 25.17 3.99 16.69
CA PRO A 705 26.02 3.56 15.57
C PRO A 705 25.73 2.13 15.10
N HIS A 706 25.07 1.31 15.92
CA HIS A 706 24.77 -0.09 15.63
C HIS A 706 23.34 -0.34 15.15
N LEU A 707 22.52 0.71 15.03
CA LEU A 707 21.15 0.61 14.53
C LEU A 707 21.05 1.18 13.11
N VAL A 708 20.50 0.36 12.21
CA VAL A 708 20.33 0.73 10.80
C VAL A 708 18.97 0.30 10.27
N TYR A 709 18.54 0.91 9.18
CA TYR A 709 17.31 0.61 8.48
C TYR A 709 17.59 0.48 7.00
N ALA A 710 17.12 -0.62 6.41
CA ALA A 710 17.23 -0.86 4.98
C ALA A 710 15.83 -0.97 4.37
N LEU A 711 15.52 -0.06 3.46
CA LEU A 711 14.35 -0.14 2.60
C LEU A 711 14.71 -0.99 1.38
N MET A 712 14.13 -2.19 1.33
CA MET A 712 14.17 -3.05 0.16
C MET A 712 12.98 -2.73 -0.75
N ALA A 713 13.26 -2.48 -2.02
CA ALA A 713 12.20 -2.33 -3.02
C ALA A 713 12.75 -2.57 -4.45
N SER A 714 12.26 -3.60 -5.13
CA SER A 714 12.16 -3.63 -6.60
C SER A 714 11.11 -4.68 -6.96
N GLY A 715 9.97 -4.22 -7.50
CA GLY A 715 8.70 -4.93 -7.77
C GLY A 715 8.21 -5.96 -6.75
N GLY A 716 8.25 -5.54 -5.50
CA GLY A 716 7.43 -6.05 -4.40
C GLY A 716 7.01 -4.88 -3.51
N ALA A 717 6.19 -5.15 -2.49
CA ALA A 717 5.87 -4.18 -1.45
C ALA A 717 7.13 -3.66 -0.75
N PRO A 718 7.20 -2.37 -0.34
CA PRO A 718 8.32 -1.83 0.39
C PRO A 718 8.46 -2.59 1.70
N MET A 719 9.62 -3.20 1.89
CA MET A 719 9.96 -3.84 3.16
C MET A 719 11.01 -3.01 3.85
N ILE A 720 10.76 -2.71 5.12
CA ILE A 720 11.77 -2.08 5.95
C ILE A 720 12.31 -3.16 6.86
N TYR A 721 13.63 -3.35 6.76
CA TYR A 721 14.35 -4.17 7.70
C TYR A 721 15.09 -3.29 8.69
N ARG A 722 14.87 -3.53 9.98
CA ARG A 722 15.67 -2.96 11.06
C ARG A 722 16.87 -3.88 11.30
N GLY A 723 18.06 -3.30 11.35
CA GLY A 723 19.32 -4.01 11.44
C GLY A 723 20.07 -3.67 12.72
N ARG A 724 20.63 -4.69 13.37
CA ARG A 724 21.54 -4.56 14.52
C ARG A 724 22.93 -5.02 14.14
N LEU A 725 23.85 -4.07 14.04
CA LEU A 725 25.25 -4.32 13.76
C LEU A 725 25.97 -4.85 15.01
N ASN A 726 26.89 -5.78 14.81
CA ASN A 726 27.81 -6.16 15.87
C ASN A 726 28.85 -5.05 16.13
N LYS A 727 29.56 -5.16 17.25
CA LYS A 727 30.49 -4.13 17.76
C LYS A 727 31.59 -3.74 16.76
N ASP A 728 32.04 -4.67 15.95
CA ASP A 728 33.13 -4.53 14.96
C ASP A 728 32.63 -4.27 13.52
N PHE A 729 31.32 -4.11 13.34
CA PHE A 729 30.68 -3.80 12.05
C PHE A 729 30.97 -4.83 10.96
N THR A 730 31.05 -6.11 11.33
CA THR A 730 31.31 -7.24 10.42
C THR A 730 30.06 -8.06 10.09
N ALA A 731 29.00 -7.93 10.89
CA ALA A 731 27.73 -8.61 10.68
C ALA A 731 26.55 -7.73 11.12
N CYS A 732 25.36 -8.04 10.59
CA CYS A 732 24.11 -7.39 10.95
C CYS A 732 23.01 -8.45 11.10
N ALA A 733 22.25 -8.39 12.21
CA ALA A 733 21.02 -9.14 12.37
C ALA A 733 19.84 -8.29 11.86
N TRP A 734 18.99 -8.84 11.00
CA TRP A 734 17.90 -8.11 10.36
C TRP A 734 16.53 -8.63 10.80
N GLU A 735 15.56 -7.73 10.94
CA GLU A 735 14.15 -8.04 11.20
C GLU A 735 13.23 -7.21 10.30
N ASP A 736 12.18 -7.83 9.74
CA ASP A 736 11.16 -7.13 8.94
C ASP A 736 10.18 -6.40 9.88
N ILE A 737 10.25 -5.07 9.92
CA ILE A 737 9.37 -4.25 10.76
C ILE A 737 8.08 -3.83 10.07
N THR A 738 7.93 -4.19 8.80
CA THR A 738 6.74 -3.94 7.97
C THR A 738 5.82 -5.16 7.87
N ILE A 739 6.12 -6.25 8.59
CA ILE A 739 5.37 -7.51 8.49
C ILE A 739 3.86 -7.36 8.75
N ASN A 740 3.46 -6.43 9.63
CA ASN A 740 2.07 -6.12 9.95
C ASN A 740 1.55 -4.82 9.30
N ALA A 741 2.38 -4.17 8.47
CA ALA A 741 1.99 -2.98 7.73
C ALA A 741 1.43 -3.38 6.36
N PRO A 742 0.51 -2.58 5.80
CA PRO A 742 0.09 -2.77 4.42
C PRO A 742 1.26 -2.87 3.45
N ARG A 743 1.31 -3.99 2.74
CA ARG A 743 2.37 -4.31 1.77
C ARG A 743 2.04 -3.64 0.44
N ILE A 744 2.44 -2.37 0.28
CA ILE A 744 1.98 -1.57 -0.85
C ILE A 744 3.14 -0.91 -1.62
N TYR A 745 3.37 -1.43 -2.80
CA TYR A 745 4.38 -0.99 -3.75
C TYR A 745 4.14 0.44 -4.25
N MET A 746 5.15 1.27 -4.08
CA MET A 746 5.51 2.46 -4.88
C MET A 746 6.84 3.00 -4.40
N SER A 747 7.47 3.90 -5.17
CA SER A 747 8.78 4.50 -4.87
C SER A 747 8.81 5.13 -3.48
N SER A 748 9.09 4.28 -2.50
CA SER A 748 8.97 4.58 -1.10
C SER A 748 10.24 5.24 -0.64
N LEU A 749 10.09 6.15 0.31
CA LEU A 749 11.21 6.75 1.01
C LEU A 749 10.97 6.50 2.49
N ILE A 750 12.05 6.09 3.16
CA ILE A 750 12.08 6.09 4.60
C ILE A 750 12.74 7.38 5.09
N PHE A 751 12.31 7.87 6.24
CA PHE A 751 12.88 9.02 6.94
C PHE A 751 12.98 8.66 8.41
N LEU A 752 13.97 9.21 9.11
CA LEU A 752 14.18 8.94 10.52
C LEU A 752 14.13 10.26 11.28
N SER A 753 13.33 10.31 12.34
CA SER A 753 13.29 11.46 13.24
C SER A 753 14.56 11.48 14.09
N PRO A 754 15.41 12.51 14.01
CA PRO A 754 16.62 12.60 14.81
C PRO A 754 16.32 12.80 16.30
N VAL A 755 15.13 13.32 16.67
CA VAL A 755 14.80 13.61 18.08
C VAL A 755 14.06 12.45 18.74
N THR A 756 13.19 11.74 18.01
CA THR A 756 12.29 10.73 18.61
C THR A 756 12.70 9.29 18.31
N GLY A 757 13.59 9.08 17.33
CA GLY A 757 13.97 7.78 16.81
C GLY A 757 12.90 7.10 15.95
N ASP A 758 11.75 7.75 15.73
CA ASP A 758 10.65 7.19 14.96
C ASP A 758 11.00 7.17 13.47
N LEU A 759 10.63 6.07 12.81
CA LEU A 759 10.85 5.88 11.39
C LEU A 759 9.56 6.17 10.62
N ILE A 760 9.65 6.99 9.59
CA ILE A 760 8.53 7.35 8.72
C ILE A 760 8.71 6.63 7.37
N LEU A 761 7.68 5.93 6.92
CA LEU A 761 7.55 5.41 5.57
C LEU A 761 6.63 6.33 4.77
N GLY A 762 7.17 6.98 3.74
CA GLY A 762 6.42 7.74 2.77
C GLY A 762 6.15 6.92 1.50
N SER A 763 4.88 6.71 1.15
CA SER A 763 4.46 5.93 -0.02
C SER A 763 3.20 6.52 -0.67
N GLY A 764 2.98 6.24 -1.95
CA GLY A 764 1.78 6.68 -2.70
C GLY A 764 0.47 6.05 -2.21
N ASN A 765 0.54 5.15 -1.21
CA ASN A 765 -0.61 4.39 -0.71
C ASN A 765 -0.80 4.42 0.79
N GLY A 766 -0.05 5.30 1.45
CA GLY A 766 -0.07 5.41 2.88
C GLY A 766 1.25 5.98 3.36
N ASN A 767 1.16 6.81 4.38
CA ASN A 767 2.33 7.34 5.06
C ASN A 767 2.24 6.92 6.51
N PHE A 768 3.23 6.16 6.97
CA PHE A 768 3.18 5.44 8.23
C PHE A 768 4.37 5.80 9.10
N VAL A 769 4.14 5.90 10.41
CA VAL A 769 5.16 6.09 11.42
C VAL A 769 5.31 4.80 12.22
N PHE A 770 6.53 4.30 12.30
CA PHE A 770 6.95 3.15 13.09
C PHE A 770 7.73 3.64 14.31
N PRO A 771 7.47 3.07 15.49
CA PRO A 771 8.14 3.51 16.72
C PRO A 771 9.62 3.14 16.72
N ALA A 772 10.46 4.00 17.31
CA ALA A 772 11.84 3.65 17.68
C ALA A 772 11.89 2.35 18.51
N PRO A 773 12.94 1.51 18.48
CA PRO A 773 13.02 0.30 19.31
C PRO A 773 13.11 0.61 20.82
N ASP A 774 12.75 -0.34 21.69
CA ASP A 774 12.62 -0.15 23.15
C ASP A 774 13.92 0.25 23.86
N ASP A 775 15.05 -0.11 23.29
CA ASP A 775 16.40 0.20 23.78
C ASP A 775 16.99 1.49 23.16
N TRP A 776 16.33 2.10 22.17
CA TRP A 776 16.79 3.35 21.54
C TRP A 776 16.90 4.48 22.57
N GLN A 777 17.99 5.26 22.51
CA GLN A 777 18.19 6.43 23.36
C GLN A 777 18.82 7.58 22.58
N HIS A 778 18.30 8.78 22.81
CA HIS A 778 18.90 10.00 22.31
C HIS A 778 20.21 10.31 23.06
N THR A 779 21.22 10.84 22.36
CA THR A 779 22.52 11.21 22.96
C THR A 779 22.38 12.32 24.01
N ASN A 780 21.62 13.38 23.71
CA ASN A 780 21.19 14.38 24.69
C ASN A 780 20.20 13.76 25.72
N PRO A 781 20.54 13.72 27.03
CA PRO A 781 19.68 13.17 28.08
C PRO A 781 18.30 13.82 28.18
N GLU A 782 18.20 15.14 27.98
CA GLU A 782 16.93 15.88 28.07
C GLU A 782 15.96 15.41 26.97
N MET A 783 16.48 15.18 25.76
CA MET A 783 15.66 14.76 24.62
C MET A 783 15.20 13.31 24.68
N ARG A 784 15.73 12.49 25.61
CA ARG A 784 15.33 11.07 25.75
C ARG A 784 13.86 10.93 26.13
N GLU A 785 13.26 11.93 26.77
CA GLU A 785 11.83 11.94 27.10
C GLU A 785 10.93 11.91 25.86
N TYR A 786 11.41 12.44 24.72
CA TYR A 786 10.68 12.50 23.46
C TYR A 786 10.79 11.23 22.62
N LYS A 787 11.38 10.16 23.16
CA LYS A 787 11.36 8.85 22.51
C LYS A 787 9.92 8.47 22.13
N ARG A 788 9.73 8.15 20.85
CA ARG A 788 8.43 7.81 20.27
C ARG A 788 7.37 8.91 20.32
N ALA A 789 7.74 10.16 20.61
CA ALA A 789 6.75 11.24 20.75
C ALA A 789 6.00 11.50 19.44
N LEU A 790 6.67 11.41 18.30
CA LEU A 790 6.03 11.58 17.00
C LEU A 790 5.02 10.46 16.74
N TRP A 791 5.42 9.19 16.92
CA TRP A 791 4.51 8.04 16.82
C TRP A 791 3.31 8.16 17.77
N LYS A 792 3.54 8.48 19.05
CA LYS A 792 2.46 8.67 20.04
C LYS A 792 1.47 9.77 19.64
N ASN A 793 1.92 10.79 18.92
CA ASN A 793 1.09 11.92 18.48
C ASN A 793 0.30 11.65 17.20
N MET A 794 0.66 10.61 16.44
CA MET A 794 -0.06 10.22 15.23
C MET A 794 -1.38 9.53 15.55
N ALA A 795 -2.31 9.63 14.60
CA ALA A 795 -3.57 8.91 14.65
C ALA A 795 -3.34 7.42 14.85
N LEU A 796 -4.32 6.78 15.46
CA LEU A 796 -4.31 5.34 15.54
C LEU A 796 -4.56 4.77 14.15
N PRO A 797 -4.02 3.57 13.87
CA PRO A 797 -4.46 2.84 12.69
C PRO A 797 -5.99 2.72 12.74
N ILE A 798 -6.67 3.18 11.68
CA ILE A 798 -8.06 2.79 11.47
C ILE A 798 -8.05 1.29 11.29
N PHE A 799 -9.04 0.62 11.87
CA PHE A 799 -9.37 -0.75 11.57
C PHE A 799 -9.29 -1.00 10.07
N ASN A 800 -8.22 -1.65 9.65
CA ASN A 800 -7.95 -1.97 8.24
C ASN A 800 -8.70 -3.24 7.79
N GLY A 801 -9.70 -3.68 8.55
CA GLY A 801 -10.30 -5.00 8.40
C GLY A 801 -9.50 -6.16 9.03
N TRP A 802 -8.35 -5.89 9.66
CA TRP A 802 -7.44 -6.92 10.20
C TRP A 802 -7.24 -6.82 11.71
N ASP A 803 -7.41 -5.63 12.30
CA ASP A 803 -7.27 -5.42 13.75
C ASP A 803 -8.46 -5.97 14.56
N GLY A 804 -9.52 -6.39 13.87
CA GLY A 804 -10.52 -7.32 14.37
C GLY A 804 -10.36 -8.60 13.61
N TYR A 805 -9.75 -9.56 14.28
CA TYR A 805 -10.08 -10.94 14.06
C TYR A 805 -11.59 -11.14 14.30
N ALA A 806 -12.43 -10.85 13.30
CA ALA A 806 -13.14 -11.98 12.73
C ALA A 806 -12.07 -12.79 12.00
N LYS A 807 -11.35 -13.58 12.81
CA LYS A 807 -10.70 -14.80 12.35
C LYS A 807 -11.81 -15.46 11.52
N ASP A 808 -11.45 -16.06 10.40
CA ASP A 808 -12.29 -17.16 9.98
C ASP A 808 -12.24 -18.13 11.17
N ASP A 809 -13.22 -18.04 12.07
CA ASP A 809 -13.28 -18.81 13.32
C ASP A 809 -13.42 -20.30 13.02
N LYS A 810 -13.53 -20.64 11.73
CA LYS A 810 -13.43 -21.98 11.22
C LYS A 810 -12.02 -22.52 11.41
N ILE A 811 -11.82 -23.07 12.61
CA ILE A 811 -10.71 -23.96 12.91
C ILE A 811 -10.98 -25.29 12.22
N ASN A 812 -10.09 -25.68 11.31
CA ASN A 812 -10.09 -27.01 10.75
C ASN A 812 -9.42 -27.97 11.75
N ILE A 813 -9.97 -29.16 11.95
CA ILE A 813 -9.37 -30.17 12.81
C ILE A 813 -9.24 -31.44 12.00
N THR A 814 -8.06 -32.06 12.03
CA THR A 814 -7.82 -33.36 11.41
C THR A 814 -7.32 -34.34 12.46
N ILE A 815 -7.85 -35.55 12.46
CA ILE A 815 -7.41 -36.66 13.32
C ILE A 815 -6.98 -37.80 12.41
N ASP A 816 -5.72 -38.22 12.50
CA ASP A 816 -5.09 -39.23 11.64
C ASP A 816 -5.32 -38.95 10.14
N GLY A 817 -5.18 -37.67 9.76
CA GLY A 817 -5.37 -37.22 8.37
C GLY A 817 -6.84 -37.10 7.91
N LYS A 818 -7.82 -37.37 8.78
CA LYS A 818 -9.25 -37.23 8.46
C LYS A 818 -9.83 -35.93 9.05
N PRO A 819 -10.46 -35.07 8.24
CA PRO A 819 -11.09 -33.84 8.73
C PRO A 819 -12.26 -34.16 9.67
N GLN A 820 -12.45 -33.30 10.67
CA GLN A 820 -13.48 -33.41 11.71
C GLN A 820 -14.38 -32.19 11.69
N THR A 821 -15.65 -32.41 12.03
CA THR A 821 -16.67 -31.37 12.19
C THR A 821 -17.34 -31.55 13.54
N PHE A 822 -17.63 -30.44 14.20
CA PHE A 822 -18.19 -30.41 15.55
C PHE A 822 -19.49 -29.59 15.59
N ASP A 823 -20.38 -29.94 16.52
CA ASP A 823 -21.59 -29.17 16.83
C ASP A 823 -21.68 -28.96 18.36
N PRO A 824 -21.45 -27.74 18.88
CA PRO A 824 -21.08 -26.52 18.15
C PRO A 824 -19.67 -26.63 17.52
N PRO A 825 -19.36 -25.81 16.49
CA PRO A 825 -18.04 -25.83 15.85
C PRO A 825 -16.91 -25.51 16.82
N ALA A 826 -15.69 -25.92 16.44
CA ALA A 826 -14.48 -25.56 17.17
C ALA A 826 -14.29 -24.03 17.19
N MET A 827 -13.80 -23.49 18.31
CA MET A 827 -13.65 -22.04 18.48
C MET A 827 -12.37 -21.69 19.23
N ILE A 828 -11.90 -20.45 19.15
CA ILE A 828 -10.69 -20.00 19.86
C ILE A 828 -11.09 -19.21 21.11
N ARG A 829 -10.48 -19.54 22.25
CA ARG A 829 -10.58 -18.74 23.48
C ARG A 829 -9.21 -18.63 24.13
N ASN A 830 -8.75 -17.40 24.41
CA ASN A 830 -7.42 -17.12 24.98
C ASN A 830 -6.30 -17.90 24.25
N ASP A 831 -6.27 -17.83 22.92
CA ASP A 831 -5.30 -18.54 22.06
C ASP A 831 -5.25 -20.07 22.27
N ARG A 832 -6.36 -20.68 22.68
CA ARG A 832 -6.55 -22.13 22.71
C ARG A 832 -7.75 -22.54 21.85
N THR A 833 -7.58 -23.60 21.08
CA THR A 833 -8.68 -24.27 20.37
C THR A 833 -9.56 -25.00 21.36
N MET A 834 -10.84 -24.63 21.38
CA MET A 834 -11.89 -25.19 22.22
C MET A 834 -12.80 -26.05 21.35
N VAL A 835 -13.13 -27.25 21.84
CA VAL A 835 -14.00 -28.20 21.14
C VAL A 835 -15.06 -28.77 22.07
N PRO A 836 -16.20 -29.25 21.54
CA PRO A 836 -17.19 -29.96 22.34
C PRO A 836 -16.55 -31.21 22.94
N MET A 837 -16.56 -31.25 24.27
CA MET A 837 -15.87 -32.25 25.07
C MET A 837 -16.25 -33.67 24.69
N ARG A 838 -17.55 -34.00 24.70
CA ARG A 838 -18.02 -35.35 24.39
C ARG A 838 -17.54 -35.82 23.02
N ALA A 839 -17.62 -34.95 22.01
CA ALA A 839 -17.20 -35.28 20.65
C ALA A 839 -15.71 -35.60 20.57
N ILE A 840 -14.82 -34.76 21.13
CA ILE A 840 -13.38 -35.04 21.07
C ILE A 840 -13.00 -36.28 21.87
N PHE A 841 -13.59 -36.50 23.05
CA PHE A 841 -13.31 -37.65 23.90
C PHE A 841 -13.76 -38.98 23.26
N GLU A 842 -14.97 -39.02 22.69
CA GLU A 842 -15.51 -40.20 22.02
C GLU A 842 -14.73 -40.53 20.74
N ILE A 843 -14.38 -39.53 19.92
CA ILE A 843 -13.52 -39.73 18.74
C ILE A 843 -12.16 -40.31 19.14
N MET A 844 -11.64 -39.89 20.30
CA MET A 844 -10.39 -40.40 20.85
C MET A 844 -10.53 -41.72 21.62
N GLY A 845 -11.73 -42.32 21.68
CA GLY A 845 -11.99 -43.62 22.29
C GLY A 845 -12.13 -43.62 23.81
N ALA A 846 -12.52 -42.50 24.42
CA ALA A 846 -12.81 -42.37 25.85
C ALA A 846 -14.33 -42.40 26.12
N THR A 847 -14.73 -42.89 27.30
CA THR A 847 -16.10 -42.76 27.83
C THR A 847 -16.22 -41.48 28.66
N VAL A 848 -17.38 -40.81 28.65
CA VAL A 848 -17.57 -39.51 29.32
C VAL A 848 -18.81 -39.52 30.22
N ASP A 849 -18.59 -39.24 31.50
CA ASP A 849 -19.61 -39.10 32.55
C ASP A 849 -19.71 -37.65 33.06
N TRP A 850 -20.93 -37.19 33.35
CA TRP A 850 -21.22 -35.86 33.87
C TRP A 850 -21.82 -35.93 35.27
N ASP A 851 -21.22 -35.21 36.21
CA ASP A 851 -21.76 -34.96 37.54
C ASP A 851 -22.35 -33.55 37.60
N GLU A 852 -23.68 -33.47 37.68
CA GLU A 852 -24.42 -32.22 37.73
C GLU A 852 -24.20 -31.45 39.04
N ALA A 853 -24.04 -32.15 40.17
CA ALA A 853 -23.92 -31.53 41.49
C ALA A 853 -22.61 -30.75 41.65
N THR A 854 -21.54 -31.24 41.02
CA THR A 854 -20.21 -30.62 41.09
C THR A 854 -19.80 -29.95 39.79
N SER A 855 -20.67 -29.91 38.78
CA SER A 855 -20.36 -29.45 37.43
C SER A 855 -19.05 -30.03 36.89
N THR A 856 -18.83 -31.32 37.14
CA THR A 856 -17.59 -32.02 36.83
C THR A 856 -17.83 -33.05 35.76
N VAL A 857 -16.97 -33.06 34.74
CA VAL A 857 -16.95 -34.09 33.71
C VAL A 857 -15.77 -35.01 33.95
N THR A 858 -16.00 -36.31 33.93
CA THR A 858 -14.97 -37.33 34.01
C THR A 858 -14.91 -38.11 32.71
N ALA A 859 -13.75 -38.15 32.08
CA ALA A 859 -13.50 -38.93 30.88
C ALA A 859 -12.49 -40.05 31.15
N THR A 860 -12.76 -41.27 30.70
CA THR A 860 -11.93 -42.45 30.95
C THR A 860 -11.56 -43.17 29.66
N LYS A 861 -10.28 -43.45 29.46
CA LYS A 861 -9.75 -44.27 28.36
C LYS A 861 -8.68 -45.21 28.90
N GLY A 862 -8.97 -46.52 28.94
CA GLY A 862 -8.08 -47.49 29.56
C GLY A 862 -7.83 -47.15 31.03
N ASN A 863 -6.56 -46.94 31.40
CA ASN A 863 -6.16 -46.54 32.77
C ASN A 863 -6.05 -45.02 32.96
N THR A 864 -6.41 -44.22 31.95
CA THR A 864 -6.34 -42.76 32.02
C THR A 864 -7.73 -42.20 32.34
N THR A 865 -7.83 -41.43 33.43
CA THR A 865 -9.03 -40.71 33.85
C THR A 865 -8.72 -39.22 33.93
N ILE A 866 -9.54 -38.40 33.27
CA ILE A 866 -9.44 -36.95 33.25
C ILE A 866 -10.70 -36.37 33.87
N ALA A 867 -10.59 -35.61 34.97
CA ALA A 867 -11.70 -34.89 35.57
C ALA A 867 -11.55 -33.38 35.38
N LEU A 868 -12.62 -32.73 34.93
CA LEU A 868 -12.67 -31.32 34.57
C LEU A 868 -13.89 -30.65 35.19
N THR A 869 -13.66 -29.60 35.98
CA THR A 869 -14.74 -28.81 36.57
C THR A 869 -14.98 -27.56 35.74
N ILE A 870 -16.24 -27.29 35.38
CA ILE A 870 -16.60 -26.09 34.61
C ILE A 870 -16.22 -24.83 35.41
N GLY A 871 -15.55 -23.88 34.75
CA GLY A 871 -15.09 -22.63 35.36
C GLY A 871 -13.79 -22.74 36.17
N SER A 872 -13.23 -23.95 36.33
CA SER A 872 -11.95 -24.16 37.03
C SER A 872 -10.81 -24.44 36.05
N THR A 873 -9.64 -23.85 36.29
CA THR A 873 -8.40 -24.23 35.61
C THR A 873 -7.71 -25.43 36.27
N GLU A 874 -8.17 -25.85 37.45
CA GLU A 874 -7.68 -27.06 38.11
C GLU A 874 -8.41 -28.29 37.53
N ALA A 875 -7.68 -29.09 36.75
CA ALA A 875 -8.09 -30.40 36.27
C ALA A 875 -7.46 -31.52 37.12
N LYS A 876 -7.95 -32.75 36.98
CA LYS A 876 -7.28 -33.93 37.54
C LYS A 876 -6.97 -34.95 36.45
N LEU A 877 -5.74 -35.42 36.40
CA LEU A 877 -5.30 -36.55 35.57
C LEU A 877 -4.94 -37.71 36.49
N ASN A 878 -5.67 -38.82 36.41
CA ASN A 878 -5.51 -39.99 37.30
C ASN A 878 -5.55 -39.62 38.79
N GLY A 879 -6.43 -38.68 39.15
CA GLY A 879 -6.59 -38.18 40.51
C GLY A 879 -5.54 -37.13 40.94
N GLN A 880 -4.48 -36.89 40.15
CA GLN A 880 -3.48 -35.87 40.44
C GLN A 880 -3.89 -34.51 39.84
N PRO A 881 -3.74 -33.39 40.57
CA PRO A 881 -4.08 -32.06 40.07
C PRO A 881 -3.15 -31.65 38.92
N LEU A 882 -3.72 -31.01 37.90
CA LEU A 882 -3.02 -30.49 36.73
C LEU A 882 -3.69 -29.20 36.27
N MET A 883 -2.90 -28.15 36.01
CA MET A 883 -3.43 -26.83 35.68
C MET A 883 -3.64 -26.67 34.17
N LEU A 884 -4.78 -26.09 33.81
CA LEU A 884 -5.15 -25.68 32.46
C LEU A 884 -4.84 -24.19 32.26
N ASP A 885 -4.37 -23.84 31.07
CA ASP A 885 -4.24 -22.43 30.67
C ASP A 885 -5.60 -21.74 30.47
N VAL A 886 -6.65 -22.52 30.18
CA VAL A 886 -8.02 -22.04 29.94
C VAL A 886 -9.02 -23.00 30.57
N ALA A 887 -9.92 -22.49 31.41
CA ALA A 887 -10.95 -23.29 32.06
C ALA A 887 -12.02 -23.81 31.07
N PRO A 888 -12.57 -25.01 31.27
CA PRO A 888 -13.74 -25.50 30.54
C PRO A 888 -14.95 -24.60 30.80
N PHE A 889 -15.82 -24.45 29.80
CA PHE A 889 -17.02 -23.61 29.91
C PHE A 889 -18.19 -24.17 29.10
N THR A 890 -19.41 -23.70 29.37
CA THR A 890 -20.61 -24.07 28.62
C THR A 890 -20.86 -23.11 27.45
N HIS A 891 -21.16 -23.65 26.26
CA HIS A 891 -21.59 -22.92 25.07
C HIS A 891 -22.64 -23.74 24.30
N ASN A 892 -23.80 -23.17 24.01
CA ASN A 892 -24.94 -23.85 23.35
C ASN A 892 -25.27 -25.22 23.96
N ASP A 893 -25.41 -25.29 25.29
CA ASP A 893 -25.66 -26.53 26.04
C ASP A 893 -24.62 -27.65 25.81
N ARG A 894 -23.38 -27.27 25.48
CA ARG A 894 -22.23 -28.16 25.37
C ARG A 894 -21.07 -27.65 26.21
N THR A 895 -20.36 -28.58 26.84
CA THR A 895 -19.11 -28.27 27.55
C THR A 895 -17.96 -28.20 26.55
N MET A 896 -17.29 -27.04 26.51
CA MET A 896 -16.14 -26.76 25.65
C MET A 896 -14.84 -26.95 26.43
N VAL A 897 -13.87 -27.66 25.86
CA VAL A 897 -12.59 -28.00 26.49
C VAL A 897 -11.38 -27.67 25.61
N PRO A 898 -10.20 -27.40 26.21
CA PRO A 898 -8.98 -27.15 25.45
C PRO A 898 -8.52 -28.41 24.70
N LEU A 899 -8.61 -28.40 23.37
CA LEU A 899 -8.35 -29.58 22.52
C LEU A 899 -6.97 -30.18 22.77
N ARG A 900 -5.92 -29.35 22.85
CA ARG A 900 -4.54 -29.79 23.01
C ARG A 900 -4.36 -30.60 24.29
N PHE A 901 -4.82 -30.05 25.41
CA PHE A 901 -4.72 -30.68 26.71
C PHE A 901 -5.37 -32.06 26.74
N ILE A 902 -6.60 -32.14 26.22
CA ILE A 902 -7.35 -33.40 26.17
C ILE A 902 -6.62 -34.42 25.30
N SER A 903 -6.18 -33.98 24.13
CA SER A 903 -5.57 -34.87 23.16
C SER A 903 -4.24 -35.43 23.65
N GLU A 904 -3.37 -34.58 24.19
CA GLU A 904 -2.07 -34.98 24.75
C GLU A 904 -2.22 -35.89 25.97
N SER A 905 -3.21 -35.61 26.84
CA SER A 905 -3.50 -36.44 28.02
C SER A 905 -3.99 -37.85 27.66
N LEU A 906 -4.65 -38.00 26.51
CA LEU A 906 -5.10 -39.29 25.97
C LEU A 906 -4.07 -39.96 25.04
N GLY A 907 -2.86 -39.39 24.94
CA GLY A 907 -1.72 -39.98 24.24
C GLY A 907 -1.51 -39.52 22.79
N ALA A 908 -2.25 -38.52 22.29
CA ALA A 908 -2.07 -38.00 20.93
C ALA A 908 -0.97 -36.93 20.85
N ALA A 909 -0.40 -36.75 19.65
CA ALA A 909 0.44 -35.59 19.32
C ALA A 909 -0.39 -34.49 18.65
N VAL A 910 -0.12 -33.23 18.98
CA VAL A 910 -0.91 -32.06 18.53
C VAL A 910 -0.01 -31.05 17.83
N GLN A 911 -0.31 -30.75 16.57
CA GLN A 911 0.37 -29.72 15.79
C GLN A 911 -0.62 -28.66 15.29
N TRP A 912 -0.16 -27.41 15.20
CA TRP A 912 -0.91 -26.30 14.63
C TRP A 912 -0.30 -25.86 13.29
N SER A 913 -1.14 -25.65 12.27
CA SER A 913 -0.75 -25.04 11.00
C SER A 913 -1.41 -23.67 10.86
N GLY A 914 -0.65 -22.60 11.11
CA GLY A 914 -1.13 -21.22 10.99
C GLY A 914 -1.46 -20.79 9.56
N ILE A 915 -0.95 -21.48 8.54
CA ILE A 915 -1.23 -21.20 7.12
C ILE A 915 -2.66 -21.65 6.74
N THR A 916 -3.18 -22.70 7.40
CA THR A 916 -4.46 -23.34 7.03
C THR A 916 -5.49 -23.33 8.16
N ASN A 917 -5.21 -22.65 9.27
CA ASN A 917 -5.99 -22.70 10.52
C ASN A 917 -6.37 -24.14 10.93
N THR A 918 -5.43 -25.08 10.77
CA THR A 918 -5.68 -26.51 10.99
C THR A 918 -4.96 -27.02 12.23
N VAL A 919 -5.70 -27.66 13.13
CA VAL A 919 -5.14 -28.52 14.17
C VAL A 919 -4.99 -29.94 13.62
N ILE A 920 -3.80 -30.50 13.72
CA ILE A 920 -3.46 -31.85 13.27
C ILE A 920 -3.22 -32.71 14.51
N LEU A 921 -4.05 -33.73 14.68
CA LEU A 921 -3.99 -34.72 15.75
C LEU A 921 -3.52 -36.05 15.17
N ALA A 922 -2.49 -36.65 15.79
CA ALA A 922 -2.07 -38.02 15.52
C ALA A 922 -2.35 -38.88 16.75
N SER A 923 -3.26 -39.85 16.61
CA SER A 923 -3.79 -40.66 17.72
C SER A 923 -2.75 -41.59 18.35
N ASN A 924 -1.65 -41.87 17.65
CA ASN A 924 -0.51 -42.62 18.15
C ASN A 924 0.74 -41.75 18.07
N LYS A 925 1.45 -41.55 19.20
CA LYS A 925 2.80 -40.97 19.17
C LYS A 925 3.71 -41.93 18.38
N PRO A 926 4.38 -41.48 17.30
CA PRO A 926 5.45 -42.27 16.70
C PRO A 926 6.56 -42.44 17.74
N ASP A 927 7.06 -43.66 17.92
CA ASP A 927 8.23 -43.92 18.77
C ASP A 927 9.40 -43.03 18.31
N GLU A 928 9.84 -42.10 19.16
CA GLU A 928 11.10 -41.38 18.97
C GLU A 928 12.25 -42.39 19.10
N LYS A 929 12.66 -42.98 17.98
CA LYS A 929 14.02 -43.48 17.85
C LYS A 929 14.95 -42.27 17.89
N ILE A 930 15.45 -41.97 19.09
CA ILE A 930 16.56 -41.04 19.33
C ILE A 930 17.72 -41.44 18.39
N PRO A 931 18.12 -40.62 17.40
CA PRO A 931 19.34 -40.87 16.67
C PRO A 931 20.50 -40.60 17.63
N SER A 932 21.28 -41.62 17.94
CA SER A 932 22.51 -41.49 18.72
C SER A 932 23.43 -40.44 18.07
N ALA A 933 23.86 -39.47 18.86
CA ALA A 933 24.78 -38.42 18.46
C ALA A 933 26.06 -39.00 17.80
N LYS A 934 26.33 -38.57 16.57
CA LYS A 934 27.68 -38.46 15.99
C LYS A 934 27.73 -37.27 15.06
#